data_AF-A0A935XSX2-F1
#
_entry.id   AF-A0A935XSX2-F1
#
_cell.length_a   1.000
_cell.length_b   1.000
_cell.length_c   1.000
_cell.angle_alpha   90.00
_cell.angle_beta   90.00
_cell.angle_gamma   90.00
#
_symmetry.space_group_name_H-M   'P 1'
#
loop_
_entity.id
_entity.type
_entity.pdbx_description
1 polymer ?
#
loop_
_entity_poly.entity_id
_entity_poly.type
_entity_poly.pdbx_seq_one_letter_code
_entity_poly.pdbx_strand_id
1 'polypeptide(L)'
;MSIAPGPAQPAPAAPVAPAAPAAAPAAPAAPDFAPILAFLRAAGLVGAQEQPHAAPLAGGVSSDIWKVDLASGSLCVKRALPRLRVAQLWEAPVERNRYERDWLETVAVLLPGGVPRVLAADEAGVFAMEYLDPSAYPLWKAELAAGRADAAFAAAVGEALARIHARTAGDAAIAARFATDAGFHAIRLEPYLLATGRAHPELAARLQALTDTTAANRRTLVHGDVSPKNILIRRSPEGDAPVFLDAECAWYGDPAFDLAFCLNHLLLKCLWTPAATPGFLAAYEALTQRYLAGVDWEPRAALESRAAALLPGLLLARVDGKSPVEYLTTEAARNTASRGDRAAALAGRHAGRGAHHLEQGTADMNATGSAIRTLRGRRVWDSRGRPTVEAEVVREDGAMGSAIAPAGASTCAGEARDLRDGGTPLRGMDVGRAVEAVNGAIAARLRGMDGAAQSTLDAALVELDGTPDKSRLGGNAIVAVSLACLHAAAASAGVPLWKHLAGERRVALPVPEIQIYGGGAHARGRVDLQDYLVVCPGAGSFAEALEWTAEVYYAAGARLAKKGQLQGVADEGGYWPSFKSNEEGLAELVHSIEDAGFAPGADVAIALDIAATQLRQPGSDRYALALENRTLTAGQFGAMLERWVDAYPIVSIEDPFAEDDHEARRAFTQRVRARIQVVGDDYFCTDAKRIARAAAAGACNTVLIKPNQIGTVSETRAAVEAARQAGYGAIVSARSGESEDVSIVHLAVGWGVPELKVGSFSRSERMAKWNEGLRIEEALGSQAQPFPARRLFKR
;
A
#
# COMPACT_ATOMS: atom_id res chain seq x y z
N MET A 1 54.47 31.33 12.13
CA MET A 1 53.34 31.10 13.05
C MET A 1 53.09 29.61 13.09
N SER A 2 53.19 29.06 14.29
CA SER A 2 53.19 27.64 14.63
C SER A 2 51.76 27.11 14.75
N ILE A 3 51.47 25.94 14.18
CA ILE A 3 50.57 24.96 14.79
C ILE A 3 51.24 23.59 14.62
N ALA A 4 51.56 22.96 15.75
CA ALA A 4 52.33 21.72 15.87
C ALA A 4 51.55 20.47 15.41
N PRO A 5 52.23 19.38 15.00
CA PRO A 5 51.59 18.11 14.66
C PRO A 5 51.23 17.30 15.91
N GLY A 6 50.08 16.65 15.89
CA GLY A 6 49.55 15.82 16.98
C GLY A 6 50.34 14.53 17.23
N PRO A 7 50.21 13.94 18.44
CA PRO A 7 50.91 12.72 18.81
C PRO A 7 50.29 11.46 18.17
N ALA A 8 51.14 10.44 18.02
CA ALA A 8 50.95 9.22 17.26
C ALA A 8 49.77 8.32 17.72
N GLN A 9 49.19 7.60 16.76
CA GLN A 9 48.23 6.51 16.95
C GLN A 9 48.80 5.38 17.83
N PRO A 10 48.03 4.82 18.78
CA PRO A 10 48.39 3.57 19.43
C PRO A 10 48.04 2.37 18.54
N ALA A 11 48.91 1.35 18.58
CA ALA A 11 48.86 0.12 17.80
C ALA A 11 47.58 -0.72 18.02
N PRO A 12 47.15 -1.54 17.03
CA PRO A 12 45.98 -2.38 17.16
C PRO A 12 46.17 -3.48 18.22
N ALA A 13 45.15 -3.69 19.05
CA ALA A 13 45.12 -4.74 20.06
C ALA A 13 45.10 -6.14 19.40
N ALA A 14 45.86 -7.07 19.99
CA ALA A 14 45.97 -8.46 19.55
C ALA A 14 44.62 -9.20 19.63
N PRO A 15 44.36 -10.19 18.75
CA PRO A 15 43.13 -10.96 18.77
C PRO A 15 43.04 -11.84 20.02
N VAL A 16 41.93 -11.75 20.74
CA VAL A 16 41.59 -12.61 21.89
C VAL A 16 41.30 -14.02 21.38
N ALA A 17 41.99 -15.02 21.92
CA ALA A 17 41.78 -16.43 21.60
C ALA A 17 40.37 -16.89 22.02
N PRO A 18 39.71 -17.79 21.26
CA PRO A 18 38.39 -18.29 21.61
C PRO A 18 38.45 -19.13 22.89
N ALA A 19 37.54 -18.86 23.82
CA ALA A 19 37.38 -19.63 25.06
C ALA A 19 36.97 -21.08 24.74
N ALA A 20 37.52 -22.03 25.50
CA ALA A 20 37.20 -23.46 25.40
C ALA A 20 35.68 -23.71 25.63
N PRO A 21 35.08 -24.68 24.92
CA PRO A 21 33.66 -24.97 25.07
C PRO A 21 33.36 -25.49 26.48
N ALA A 22 32.39 -24.85 27.16
CA ALA A 22 31.90 -25.29 28.45
C ALA A 22 31.22 -26.67 28.33
N ALA A 23 31.46 -27.53 29.32
CA ALA A 23 30.89 -28.87 29.40
C ALA A 23 29.34 -28.83 29.34
N ALA A 24 28.75 -29.77 28.58
CA ALA A 24 27.30 -29.91 28.47
C ALA A 24 26.66 -30.17 29.86
N PRO A 25 25.53 -29.52 30.19
CA PRO A 25 24.85 -29.73 31.47
C PRO A 25 24.28 -31.15 31.55
N ALA A 26 24.30 -31.73 32.75
CA ALA A 26 23.72 -33.04 33.04
C ALA A 26 22.21 -33.07 32.72
N ALA A 27 21.72 -34.23 32.27
CA ALA A 27 20.30 -34.45 31.99
C ALA A 27 19.42 -34.15 33.22
N PRO A 28 18.27 -33.48 33.07
CA PRO A 28 17.39 -33.16 34.19
C PRO A 28 16.87 -34.43 34.86
N ALA A 29 16.81 -34.43 36.20
CA ALA A 29 16.22 -35.51 36.98
C ALA A 29 14.75 -35.74 36.58
N ALA A 30 14.28 -37.00 36.66
CA ALA A 30 12.89 -37.34 36.40
C ALA A 30 11.96 -36.53 37.33
N PRO A 31 10.84 -35.96 36.84
CA PRO A 31 9.99 -35.10 37.64
C PRO A 31 9.29 -35.88 38.76
N ASP A 32 9.37 -35.37 39.98
CA ASP A 32 8.78 -35.98 41.19
C ASP A 32 7.26 -35.74 41.27
N PHE A 33 6.48 -36.82 41.31
CA PHE A 33 5.02 -36.82 41.40
C PHE A 33 4.49 -36.68 42.84
N ALA A 34 5.32 -36.91 43.87
CA ALA A 34 4.86 -36.90 45.26
C ALA A 34 4.19 -35.57 45.70
N PRO A 35 4.71 -34.37 45.32
CA PRO A 35 4.04 -33.11 45.65
C PRO A 35 2.67 -32.94 44.98
N ILE A 36 2.51 -33.49 43.77
CA ILE A 36 1.25 -33.44 43.02
C ILE A 36 0.21 -34.35 43.68
N LEU A 37 0.62 -35.56 44.10
CA LEU A 37 -0.25 -36.47 44.83
C LEU A 37 -0.71 -35.87 46.18
N ALA A 38 0.17 -35.16 46.88
CA ALA A 38 -0.17 -34.46 48.11
C ALA A 38 -1.24 -33.38 47.88
N PHE A 39 -1.06 -32.56 46.84
CA PHE A 39 -2.05 -31.57 46.41
C PHE A 39 -3.41 -32.19 46.08
N LEU A 40 -3.42 -33.26 45.27
CA LEU A 40 -4.66 -33.94 44.88
C LEU A 40 -5.44 -34.54 46.06
N ARG A 41 -4.73 -35.06 47.07
CA ARG A 41 -5.34 -35.54 48.32
C ARG A 41 -5.87 -34.40 49.17
N ALA A 42 -5.12 -33.31 49.30
CA ALA A 42 -5.56 -32.12 50.04
C ALA A 42 -6.81 -31.49 49.42
N ALA A 43 -6.89 -31.50 48.09
CA ALA A 43 -8.06 -31.05 47.32
C ALA A 43 -9.25 -32.01 47.36
N GLY A 44 -9.11 -33.20 47.96
CA GLY A 44 -10.15 -34.22 48.01
C GLY A 44 -10.46 -34.89 46.66
N LEU A 45 -9.60 -34.73 45.66
CA LEU A 45 -9.76 -35.34 44.33
C LEU A 45 -9.29 -36.80 44.30
N VAL A 46 -8.41 -37.19 45.23
CA VAL A 46 -7.86 -38.55 45.34
C VAL A 46 -8.06 -39.08 46.76
N GLY A 47 -8.56 -40.30 46.88
CA GLY A 47 -8.75 -40.93 48.19
C GLY A 47 -7.43 -41.14 48.94
N ALA A 48 -7.46 -41.16 50.28
CA ALA A 48 -6.25 -41.31 51.10
C ALA A 48 -5.46 -42.61 50.83
N GLN A 49 -6.14 -43.67 50.36
CA GLN A 49 -5.58 -44.98 50.02
C GLN A 49 -5.47 -45.22 48.51
N GLU A 50 -5.94 -44.29 47.67
CA GLU A 50 -5.87 -44.42 46.22
C GLU A 50 -4.45 -44.10 45.74
N GLN A 51 -3.96 -44.93 44.81
CA GLN A 51 -2.66 -44.79 44.15
C GLN A 51 -2.90 -44.59 42.66
N PRO A 52 -3.05 -43.34 42.22
CA PRO A 52 -3.38 -43.07 40.83
C PRO A 52 -2.18 -43.30 39.91
N HIS A 53 -2.46 -43.73 38.69
CA HIS A 53 -1.43 -43.77 37.66
C HIS A 53 -1.21 -42.36 37.11
N ALA A 54 0.04 -41.91 37.11
CA ALA A 54 0.39 -40.57 36.65
C ALA A 54 1.45 -40.64 35.56
N ALA A 55 1.18 -39.96 34.45
CA ALA A 55 2.08 -39.85 33.32
C ALA A 55 2.35 -38.37 33.01
N PRO A 56 3.62 -37.95 32.88
CA PRO A 56 3.94 -36.60 32.44
C PRO A 56 3.48 -36.41 30.98
N LEU A 57 2.80 -35.31 30.70
CA LEU A 57 2.41 -34.92 29.35
C LEU A 57 3.55 -34.14 28.68
N ALA A 58 3.82 -34.45 27.41
CA ALA A 58 4.82 -33.75 26.61
C ALA A 58 4.39 -32.29 26.32
N GLY A 59 5.35 -31.37 26.21
CA GLY A 59 5.12 -29.98 25.80
C GLY A 59 5.25 -28.93 26.91
N GLY A 60 5.43 -29.33 28.17
CA GLY A 60 5.67 -28.43 29.30
C GLY A 60 7.08 -27.83 29.31
N VAL A 61 7.30 -26.76 28.56
CA VAL A 61 8.56 -25.98 28.61
C VAL A 61 8.60 -25.12 29.88
N SER A 62 7.46 -24.56 30.26
CA SER A 62 7.27 -23.68 31.43
C SER A 62 6.67 -24.41 32.64
N SER A 63 5.99 -25.55 32.47
CA SER A 63 5.26 -26.21 33.56
C SER A 63 5.41 -27.73 33.51
N ASP A 64 5.38 -28.36 34.68
CA ASP A 64 5.11 -29.79 34.79
C ASP A 64 3.62 -30.02 34.54
N ILE A 65 3.30 -30.81 33.53
CA ILE A 65 1.92 -31.17 33.19
C ILE A 65 1.79 -32.68 33.34
N TRP A 66 0.78 -33.13 34.09
CA TRP A 66 0.56 -34.53 34.40
C TRP A 66 -0.85 -34.94 34.04
N LYS A 67 -0.98 -36.05 33.32
CA LYS A 67 -2.23 -36.81 33.27
C LYS A 67 -2.26 -37.73 34.47
N VAL A 68 -3.32 -37.67 35.25
CA VAL A 68 -3.53 -38.51 36.43
C VAL A 68 -4.80 -39.30 36.23
N ASP A 69 -4.68 -40.62 36.13
CA ASP A 69 -5.77 -41.56 35.95
C ASP A 69 -6.28 -42.01 37.33
N LEU A 70 -7.49 -41.57 37.67
CA LEU A 70 -8.21 -41.91 38.90
C LEU A 70 -9.30 -42.94 38.63
N ALA A 71 -9.84 -43.56 39.68
CA ALA A 71 -11.02 -44.42 39.56
C ALA A 71 -12.26 -43.67 39.03
N SER A 72 -12.34 -42.35 39.28
CA SER A 72 -13.43 -41.46 38.86
C SER A 72 -13.25 -40.88 37.45
N GLY A 73 -12.10 -41.14 36.80
CA GLY A 73 -11.73 -40.59 35.49
C GLY A 73 -10.36 -39.93 35.49
N SER A 74 -9.92 -39.48 34.32
CA SER A 74 -8.62 -38.80 34.17
C SER A 74 -8.74 -37.31 34.47
N LEU A 75 -7.71 -36.73 35.08
CA LEU A 75 -7.55 -35.29 35.22
C LEU A 75 -6.17 -34.83 34.77
N CYS A 76 -6.05 -33.53 34.51
CA CYS A 76 -4.78 -32.89 34.17
C CYS A 76 -4.34 -32.00 35.33
N VAL A 77 -3.09 -32.14 35.80
CA VAL A 77 -2.49 -31.27 36.80
C VAL A 77 -1.37 -30.46 36.18
N LYS A 78 -1.38 -29.14 36.41
CA LYS A 78 -0.34 -28.23 35.95
C LYS A 78 0.35 -27.55 37.13
N ARG A 79 1.69 -27.56 37.12
CA ARG A 79 2.55 -26.86 38.09
C ARG A 79 3.63 -26.07 37.37
N ALA A 80 3.69 -24.76 37.59
CA ALA A 80 4.70 -23.89 37.00
C ALA A 80 6.10 -24.26 37.50
N LEU A 81 7.08 -24.26 36.60
CA LEU A 81 8.50 -24.40 36.93
C LEU A 81 9.13 -23.01 37.10
N PRO A 82 9.96 -22.77 38.14
CA PRO A 82 10.67 -21.49 38.28
C PRO A 82 11.69 -21.23 37.14
N ARG A 83 12.15 -22.29 36.46
CA ARG A 83 13.07 -22.24 35.32
C ARG A 83 12.51 -23.02 34.13
N LEU A 84 12.48 -22.40 32.95
CA LEU A 84 11.99 -23.04 31.72
C LEU A 84 12.99 -24.08 31.19
N ARG A 85 12.49 -25.16 30.59
CA ARG A 85 13.27 -26.24 29.94
C ARG A 85 13.71 -25.85 28.52
N VAL A 86 14.47 -24.76 28.39
CA VAL A 86 15.04 -24.27 27.12
C VAL A 86 16.57 -24.22 27.15
N ALA A 87 17.20 -24.19 25.96
CA ALA A 87 18.67 -24.21 25.80
C ALA A 87 19.37 -22.93 26.32
N GLN A 88 18.66 -21.81 26.42
CA GLN A 88 19.14 -20.56 27.03
C GLN A 88 18.56 -20.41 28.46
N LEU A 89 19.28 -19.75 29.37
CA LEU A 89 18.77 -19.48 30.71
C LEU A 89 17.53 -18.56 30.62
N TRP A 90 16.36 -19.10 30.95
CA TRP A 90 15.10 -18.36 30.96
C TRP A 90 14.33 -18.66 32.25
N GLU A 91 14.19 -17.64 33.09
CA GLU A 91 13.44 -17.66 34.34
C GLU A 91 12.07 -17.00 34.12
N ALA A 92 11.01 -17.55 34.72
CA ALA A 92 9.66 -16.99 34.60
C ALA A 92 8.91 -17.07 35.94
N PRO A 93 8.09 -16.07 36.29
CA PRO A 93 7.35 -16.03 37.56
C PRO A 93 6.39 -17.21 37.69
N VAL A 94 6.42 -17.94 38.82
CA VAL A 94 5.60 -19.13 39.06
C VAL A 94 4.11 -18.80 39.21
N GLU A 95 3.80 -17.54 39.53
CA GLU A 95 2.47 -16.97 39.70
C GLU A 95 1.64 -17.02 38.40
N ARG A 96 2.26 -17.28 37.24
CA ARG A 96 1.56 -17.44 35.94
C ARG A 96 0.49 -18.52 35.94
N ASN A 97 0.68 -19.61 36.69
CA ASN A 97 -0.34 -20.66 36.80
C ASN A 97 -1.61 -20.17 37.52
N ARG A 98 -1.48 -19.23 38.46
CA ARG A 98 -2.63 -18.58 39.10
C ARG A 98 -3.41 -17.76 38.08
N TYR A 99 -2.72 -16.98 37.25
CA TYR A 99 -3.35 -16.17 36.21
C TYR A 99 -3.99 -17.01 35.11
N GLU A 100 -3.38 -18.14 34.75
CA GLU A 100 -3.99 -19.11 33.82
C GLU A 100 -5.28 -19.69 34.40
N ARG A 101 -5.26 -20.18 35.64
CA ARG A 101 -6.47 -20.65 36.33
C ARG A 101 -7.55 -19.56 36.33
N ASP A 102 -7.16 -18.35 36.72
CA ASP A 102 -8.07 -17.21 36.79
C ASP A 102 -8.69 -16.89 35.42
N TRP A 103 -7.90 -17.01 34.34
CA TRP A 103 -8.37 -16.85 32.97
C TRP A 103 -9.36 -17.95 32.59
N LEU A 104 -9.04 -19.23 32.88
CA LEU A 104 -9.92 -20.36 32.61
C LEU A 104 -11.26 -20.21 33.34
N GLU A 105 -11.26 -19.84 34.62
CA GLU A 105 -12.49 -19.62 35.39
C GLU A 105 -13.31 -18.46 34.83
N THR A 106 -12.68 -17.35 34.47
CA THR A 106 -13.37 -16.20 33.85
C THR A 106 -13.98 -16.61 32.51
N VAL A 107 -13.23 -17.29 31.64
CA VAL A 107 -13.73 -17.69 30.32
C VAL A 107 -14.77 -18.80 30.39
N ALA A 108 -14.72 -19.70 31.38
CA ALA A 108 -15.74 -20.74 31.57
C ALA A 108 -17.15 -20.15 31.75
N VAL A 109 -17.25 -18.96 32.37
CA VAL A 109 -18.52 -18.22 32.51
C VAL A 109 -18.93 -17.58 31.18
N LEU A 110 -17.97 -16.99 30.44
CA LEU A 110 -18.23 -16.26 29.20
C LEU A 110 -18.53 -17.17 28.01
N LEU A 111 -17.90 -18.34 27.99
CA LEU A 111 -17.94 -19.33 26.94
C LEU A 111 -18.04 -20.74 27.57
N PRO A 112 -19.23 -21.16 27.99
CA PRO A 112 -19.44 -22.49 28.57
C PRO A 112 -18.94 -23.59 27.63
N GLY A 113 -18.04 -24.45 28.14
CA GLY A 113 -17.41 -25.52 27.36
C GLY A 113 -16.33 -25.06 26.38
N GLY A 114 -15.90 -23.80 26.44
CA GLY A 114 -14.79 -23.24 25.65
C GLY A 114 -13.42 -23.32 26.32
N VAL A 115 -13.35 -23.86 27.54
CA VAL A 115 -12.14 -24.11 28.33
C VAL A 115 -12.35 -25.36 29.20
N PRO A 116 -11.29 -26.07 29.61
CA PRO A 116 -11.41 -27.16 30.58
C PRO A 116 -11.87 -26.62 31.94
N ARG A 117 -12.71 -27.40 32.63
CA ARG A 117 -13.16 -27.03 33.98
C ARG A 117 -12.02 -27.18 34.99
N VAL A 118 -11.73 -26.11 35.73
CA VAL A 118 -10.84 -26.16 36.90
C VAL A 118 -11.55 -26.94 38.02
N LEU A 119 -10.88 -27.96 38.54
CA LEU A 119 -11.40 -28.87 39.58
C LEU A 119 -10.91 -28.48 40.98
N ALA A 120 -9.65 -28.08 41.08
CA ALA A 120 -9.03 -27.60 42.32
C ALA A 120 -7.79 -26.76 42.01
N ALA A 121 -7.41 -25.88 42.95
CA ALA A 121 -6.17 -25.13 42.90
C ALA A 121 -5.65 -24.85 44.32
N ASP A 122 -4.35 -24.64 44.46
CA ASP A 122 -3.73 -24.18 45.71
C ASP A 122 -3.10 -22.78 45.58
N GLU A 123 -2.69 -22.22 46.71
CA GLU A 123 -1.98 -20.93 46.78
C GLU A 123 -0.53 -21.01 46.25
N ALA A 124 0.00 -22.23 46.05
CA ALA A 124 1.36 -22.46 45.55
C ALA A 124 1.44 -22.49 44.02
N GLY A 125 0.32 -22.26 43.31
CA GLY A 125 0.26 -22.20 41.86
C GLY A 125 0.12 -23.58 41.19
N VAL A 126 -0.35 -24.60 41.89
CA VAL A 126 -0.76 -25.89 41.31
C VAL A 126 -2.26 -25.88 41.11
N PHE A 127 -2.73 -26.33 39.94
CA PHE A 127 -4.15 -26.54 39.71
C PHE A 127 -4.43 -27.84 38.94
N ALA A 128 -5.55 -28.46 39.26
CA ALA A 128 -6.12 -29.59 38.55
C ALA A 128 -7.30 -29.13 37.71
N MET A 129 -7.39 -29.64 36.49
CA MET A 129 -8.48 -29.39 35.55
C MET A 129 -8.92 -30.68 34.87
N GLU A 130 -10.07 -30.62 34.22
CA GLU A 130 -10.57 -31.69 33.37
C GLU A 130 -9.53 -32.13 32.33
N TYR A 131 -9.33 -33.45 32.20
CA TYR A 131 -8.55 -34.00 31.10
C TYR A 131 -9.45 -34.19 29.88
N LEU A 132 -9.14 -33.50 28.80
CA LEU A 132 -9.88 -33.60 27.53
C LEU A 132 -9.18 -34.64 26.64
N ASP A 133 -9.87 -35.76 26.40
CA ASP A 133 -9.29 -36.87 25.65
C ASP A 133 -9.01 -36.46 24.19
N PRO A 134 -7.77 -36.62 23.68
CA PRO A 134 -7.40 -36.21 22.32
C PRO A 134 -8.23 -36.87 21.21
N SER A 135 -8.87 -38.03 21.46
CA SER A 135 -9.75 -38.68 20.50
C SER A 135 -11.06 -37.93 20.28
N ALA A 136 -11.60 -37.31 21.34
CA ALA A 136 -12.81 -36.49 21.29
C ALA A 136 -12.49 -35.00 21.05
N TYR A 137 -11.29 -34.57 21.46
CA TYR A 137 -10.80 -33.20 21.39
C TYR A 137 -9.48 -33.13 20.61
N PRO A 138 -9.48 -33.38 19.29
CA PRO A 138 -8.26 -33.32 18.51
C PRO A 138 -7.64 -31.92 18.55
N LEU A 139 -6.31 -31.88 18.58
CA LEU A 139 -5.55 -30.64 18.62
C LEU A 139 -5.57 -29.93 17.25
N TRP A 140 -5.91 -28.64 17.22
CA TRP A 140 -6.01 -27.91 15.95
C TRP A 140 -4.68 -27.86 15.19
N LYS A 141 -3.54 -27.74 15.90
CA LYS A 141 -2.20 -27.87 15.30
C LYS A 141 -2.04 -29.17 14.51
N ALA A 142 -2.58 -30.30 15.00
CA ALA A 142 -2.45 -31.60 14.34
C ALA A 142 -3.30 -31.67 13.06
N GLU A 143 -4.51 -31.11 13.08
CA GLU A 143 -5.36 -30.99 11.88
C GLU A 143 -4.68 -30.13 10.82
N LEU A 144 -4.18 -28.95 11.20
CA LEU A 144 -3.46 -28.05 10.29
C LEU A 144 -2.17 -28.68 9.75
N ALA A 145 -1.43 -29.43 10.58
CA ALA A 145 -0.24 -30.18 10.15
C ALA A 145 -0.57 -31.18 9.04
N ALA A 146 -1.72 -31.85 9.15
CA ALA A 146 -2.22 -32.80 8.16
C ALA A 146 -2.90 -32.12 6.96
N GLY A 147 -2.82 -30.78 6.83
CA GLY A 147 -3.40 -30.01 5.72
C GLY A 147 -4.92 -29.83 5.81
N ARG A 148 -5.54 -30.19 6.94
CA ARG A 148 -6.99 -30.01 7.17
C ARG A 148 -7.26 -28.67 7.83
N ALA A 149 -7.53 -27.66 7.01
CA ALA A 149 -7.87 -26.31 7.46
C ALA A 149 -9.36 -26.02 7.21
N ASP A 150 -10.18 -26.24 8.23
CA ASP A 150 -11.61 -25.95 8.17
C ASP A 150 -11.87 -24.46 8.46
N ALA A 151 -12.40 -23.75 7.47
CA ALA A 151 -12.74 -22.33 7.57
C ALA A 151 -13.89 -22.07 8.56
N ALA A 152 -14.86 -23.00 8.70
CA ALA A 152 -15.96 -22.86 9.65
C ALA A 152 -15.43 -22.95 11.10
N PHE A 153 -14.52 -23.88 11.37
CA PHE A 153 -13.87 -23.96 12.67
C PHE A 153 -13.02 -22.70 12.96
N ALA A 154 -12.28 -22.20 11.97
CA ALA A 154 -11.52 -20.95 12.12
C ALA A 154 -12.42 -19.74 12.40
N ALA A 155 -13.60 -19.66 11.78
CA ALA A 155 -14.61 -18.66 12.11
C ALA A 155 -15.12 -18.83 13.56
N ALA A 156 -15.37 -20.06 14.02
CA ALA A 156 -15.77 -20.33 15.41
C ALA A 156 -14.70 -19.89 16.43
N VAL A 157 -13.41 -20.05 16.10
CA VAL A 157 -12.29 -19.49 16.88
C VAL A 157 -12.38 -17.97 16.94
N GLY A 158 -12.56 -17.30 15.79
CA GLY A 158 -12.72 -15.85 15.72
C GLY A 158 -13.90 -15.33 16.53
N GLU A 159 -15.05 -16.00 16.45
CA GLU A 159 -16.25 -15.68 17.22
C GLU A 159 -16.04 -15.81 18.73
N ALA A 160 -15.41 -16.90 19.16
CA ALA A 160 -15.14 -17.16 20.57
C ALA A 160 -14.20 -16.10 21.17
N LEU A 161 -13.11 -15.75 20.46
CA LEU A 161 -12.18 -14.70 20.89
C LEU A 161 -12.87 -13.33 20.95
N ALA A 162 -13.63 -12.96 19.91
CA ALA A 162 -14.35 -11.69 19.89
C ALA A 162 -15.35 -11.60 21.06
N ARG A 163 -16.01 -12.71 21.41
CA ARG A 163 -16.93 -12.76 22.55
C ARG A 163 -16.22 -12.57 23.88
N ILE A 164 -15.07 -13.23 24.10
CA ILE A 164 -14.26 -13.04 25.32
C ILE A 164 -13.89 -11.57 25.43
N HIS A 165 -13.26 -11.03 24.38
CA HIS A 165 -12.79 -9.64 24.36
C HIS A 165 -13.93 -8.63 24.53
N ALA A 166 -15.07 -8.82 23.87
CA ALA A 166 -16.21 -7.92 23.99
C ALA A 166 -16.80 -7.91 25.41
N ARG A 167 -16.86 -9.08 26.06
CA ARG A 167 -17.47 -9.21 27.39
C ARG A 167 -16.57 -8.73 28.51
N THR A 168 -15.26 -8.66 28.28
CA THR A 168 -14.30 -8.16 29.27
C THR A 168 -13.77 -6.76 28.96
N ALA A 169 -14.25 -6.14 27.87
CA ALA A 169 -13.81 -4.81 27.46
C ALA A 169 -14.22 -3.75 28.48
N GLY A 170 -13.25 -2.98 28.96
CA GLY A 170 -13.48 -1.89 29.93
C GLY A 170 -13.82 -2.34 31.37
N ASP A 171 -13.73 -3.64 31.68
CA ASP A 171 -14.05 -4.14 33.01
C ASP A 171 -12.87 -3.91 34.00
N ALA A 172 -13.07 -3.00 34.94
CA ALA A 172 -12.05 -2.62 35.92
C ALA A 172 -11.70 -3.75 36.91
N ALA A 173 -12.63 -4.66 37.23
CA ALA A 173 -12.36 -5.78 38.13
C ALA A 173 -11.50 -6.83 37.44
N ILE A 174 -11.78 -7.11 36.17
CA ILE A 174 -10.94 -7.98 35.34
C ILE A 174 -9.57 -7.32 35.13
N ALA A 175 -9.52 -6.01 34.85
CA ALA A 175 -8.26 -5.29 34.72
C ALA A 175 -7.37 -5.41 35.96
N ALA A 176 -7.94 -5.25 37.15
CA ALA A 176 -7.22 -5.42 38.42
C ALA A 176 -6.76 -6.88 38.65
N ARG A 177 -7.58 -7.88 38.28
CA ARG A 177 -7.25 -9.31 38.41
C ARG A 177 -6.09 -9.71 37.49
N PHE A 178 -5.98 -9.10 36.32
CA PHE A 178 -4.98 -9.43 35.29
C PHE A 178 -3.94 -8.32 35.05
N ALA A 179 -3.51 -7.65 36.11
CA ALA A 179 -2.40 -6.68 36.10
C ALA A 179 -1.02 -7.38 35.98
N THR A 180 -0.86 -8.19 34.93
CA THR A 180 0.29 -9.10 34.70
C THR A 180 1.29 -8.56 33.68
N ASP A 181 1.35 -7.23 33.57
CA ASP A 181 2.15 -6.45 32.61
C ASP A 181 3.59 -6.95 32.47
N ALA A 182 4.28 -7.10 33.60
CA ALA A 182 5.66 -7.56 33.65
C ALA A 182 5.79 -9.01 33.14
N GLY A 183 4.81 -9.86 33.45
CA GLY A 183 4.74 -11.24 32.98
C GLY A 183 4.57 -11.29 31.47
N PHE A 184 3.54 -10.62 30.94
CA PHE A 184 3.29 -10.55 29.49
C PHE A 184 4.48 -9.96 28.74
N HIS A 185 5.09 -8.89 29.26
CA HIS A 185 6.29 -8.33 28.66
C HIS A 185 7.45 -9.34 28.63
N ALA A 186 7.73 -10.02 29.75
CA ALA A 186 8.86 -10.94 29.86
C ALA A 186 8.74 -12.19 28.97
N ILE A 187 7.52 -12.67 28.70
CA ILE A 187 7.30 -13.93 27.98
C ILE A 187 6.72 -13.76 26.57
N ARG A 188 6.22 -12.57 26.23
CA ARG A 188 5.74 -12.23 24.87
C ARG A 188 6.52 -11.09 24.25
N LEU A 189 6.43 -9.88 24.78
CA LEU A 189 6.99 -8.71 24.10
C LEU A 189 8.51 -8.74 23.97
N GLU A 190 9.23 -9.06 25.06
CA GLU A 190 10.69 -9.18 25.06
C GLU A 190 11.20 -10.25 24.08
N PRO A 191 10.77 -11.53 24.20
CA PRO A 191 11.34 -12.59 23.39
C PRO A 191 10.91 -12.54 21.92
N TYR A 192 9.73 -11.97 21.62
CA TYR A 192 9.23 -11.90 20.24
C TYR A 192 9.62 -10.61 19.55
N LEU A 193 9.42 -9.44 20.15
CA LEU A 193 9.61 -8.17 19.45
C LEU A 193 10.98 -7.57 19.77
N LEU A 194 11.33 -7.40 21.06
CA LEU A 194 12.58 -6.73 21.45
C LEU A 194 13.83 -7.55 21.10
N ALA A 195 13.79 -8.87 21.32
CA ALA A 195 14.90 -9.75 20.98
C ALA A 195 15.11 -9.83 19.47
N THR A 196 14.03 -9.88 18.70
CA THR A 196 14.09 -9.81 17.23
C THR A 196 14.64 -8.46 16.76
N GLY A 197 14.28 -7.36 17.43
CA GLY A 197 14.86 -6.04 17.15
C GLY A 197 16.37 -5.98 17.38
N ARG A 198 16.88 -6.71 18.38
CA ARG A 198 18.35 -6.84 18.57
C ARG A 198 19.02 -7.71 17.52
N ALA A 199 18.32 -8.70 16.97
CA ALA A 199 18.81 -9.51 15.85
C ALA A 199 18.75 -8.78 14.50
N HIS A 200 17.85 -7.80 14.37
CA HIS A 200 17.62 -6.98 13.17
C HIS A 200 17.71 -5.47 13.50
N PRO A 201 18.92 -4.91 13.64
CA PRO A 201 19.11 -3.52 14.08
C PRO A 201 18.37 -2.48 13.23
N GLU A 202 18.21 -2.74 11.94
CA GLU A 202 17.47 -1.90 10.99
C GLU A 202 15.96 -1.86 11.26
N LEU A 203 15.43 -2.87 11.96
CA LEU A 203 14.02 -2.97 12.37
C LEU A 203 13.80 -2.71 13.86
N ALA A 204 14.87 -2.51 14.65
CA ALA A 204 14.82 -2.38 16.10
C ALA A 204 13.83 -1.30 16.56
N ALA A 205 13.88 -0.11 15.94
CA ALA A 205 12.99 1.00 16.28
C ALA A 205 11.51 0.66 16.00
N ARG A 206 11.21 -0.06 14.91
CA ARG A 206 9.85 -0.47 14.55
C ARG A 206 9.32 -1.54 15.51
N LEU A 207 10.14 -2.52 15.87
CA LEU A 207 9.77 -3.58 16.81
C LEU A 207 9.63 -3.06 18.25
N GLN A 208 10.42 -2.05 18.63
CA GLN A 208 10.22 -1.30 19.87
C GLN A 208 8.88 -0.56 19.85
N ALA A 209 8.55 0.14 18.77
CA ALA A 209 7.26 0.82 18.62
C ALA A 209 6.07 -0.13 18.78
N LEU A 210 6.11 -1.30 18.12
CA LEU A 210 5.08 -2.33 18.29
C LEU A 210 4.96 -2.82 19.74
N THR A 211 6.09 -2.95 20.43
CA THR A 211 6.14 -3.32 21.85
C THR A 211 5.44 -2.26 22.70
N ASP A 212 5.78 -0.99 22.50
CA ASP A 212 5.26 0.14 23.25
C ASP A 212 3.75 0.32 23.01
N THR A 213 3.31 0.27 21.74
CA THR A 213 1.89 0.33 21.37
C THR A 213 1.10 -0.81 21.99
N THR A 214 1.61 -2.05 21.91
CA THR A 214 0.91 -3.20 22.51
C THR A 214 0.78 -3.00 24.02
N ALA A 215 1.88 -2.66 24.70
CA ALA A 215 1.92 -2.49 26.16
C ALA A 215 1.03 -1.34 26.67
N ALA A 216 0.87 -0.27 25.89
CA ALA A 216 0.06 0.89 26.24
C ALA A 216 -1.45 0.65 26.10
N ASN A 217 -1.87 -0.28 25.25
CA ASN A 217 -3.29 -0.54 24.99
C ASN A 217 -3.90 -1.47 26.06
N ARG A 218 -4.81 -0.93 26.88
CA ARG A 218 -5.49 -1.65 27.99
C ARG A 218 -6.97 -1.71 27.77
N ARG A 219 -7.42 -2.68 26.98
CA ARG A 219 -8.80 -2.74 26.50
C ARG A 219 -9.58 -3.88 27.11
N THR A 220 -9.00 -5.08 27.16
CA THR A 220 -9.76 -6.30 27.47
C THR A 220 -8.89 -7.43 28.02
N LEU A 221 -9.49 -8.54 28.45
CA LEU A 221 -8.79 -9.76 28.82
C LEU A 221 -8.25 -10.47 27.58
N VAL A 222 -6.92 -10.59 27.50
CA VAL A 222 -6.19 -11.18 26.40
C VAL A 222 -5.55 -12.48 26.87
N HIS A 223 -5.63 -13.54 26.07
CA HIS A 223 -5.03 -14.85 26.36
C HIS A 223 -3.50 -14.83 26.23
N GLY A 224 -2.98 -14.12 25.23
CA GLY A 224 -1.57 -13.89 25.00
C GLY A 224 -0.80 -15.05 24.36
N ASP A 225 -1.43 -16.19 24.07
CA ASP A 225 -0.86 -17.33 23.30
C ASP A 225 -1.96 -18.06 22.52
N VAL A 226 -2.73 -17.32 21.75
CA VAL A 226 -3.75 -17.89 20.87
C VAL A 226 -3.06 -18.51 19.66
N SER A 227 -2.55 -19.73 19.84
CA SER A 227 -1.90 -20.50 18.81
C SER A 227 -2.58 -21.87 18.63
N PRO A 228 -2.51 -22.49 17.43
CA PRO A 228 -3.18 -23.77 17.20
C PRO A 228 -2.72 -24.93 18.11
N LYS A 229 -1.57 -24.80 18.80
CA LYS A 229 -1.11 -25.77 19.82
C LYS A 229 -1.90 -25.68 21.13
N ASN A 230 -2.64 -24.60 21.32
CA ASN A 230 -3.37 -24.26 22.55
C ASN A 230 -4.89 -24.25 22.30
N ILE A 231 -5.35 -24.81 21.17
CA ILE A 231 -6.75 -24.87 20.79
C ILE A 231 -7.11 -26.31 20.42
N LEU A 232 -8.02 -26.90 21.18
CA LEU A 232 -8.64 -28.19 20.85
C LEU A 232 -9.95 -27.97 20.09
N ILE A 233 -10.35 -28.97 19.31
CA ILE A 233 -11.59 -29.00 18.56
C ILE A 233 -12.58 -29.88 19.31
N ARG A 234 -13.62 -29.29 19.91
CA ARG A 234 -14.74 -30.08 20.44
C ARG A 234 -15.70 -30.38 19.30
N ARG A 235 -15.79 -31.65 18.91
CA ARG A 235 -16.72 -32.09 17.86
C ARG A 235 -18.17 -32.07 18.38
N SER A 236 -19.10 -31.51 17.61
CA SER A 236 -20.54 -31.54 17.91
C SER A 236 -21.37 -31.69 16.64
N PRO A 237 -22.54 -32.36 16.69
CA PRO A 237 -23.51 -32.33 15.59
C PRO A 237 -23.96 -30.93 15.18
N GLU A 238 -23.91 -29.95 16.09
CA GLU A 238 -24.29 -28.56 15.83
C GLU A 238 -23.16 -27.70 15.21
N GLY A 239 -21.97 -28.29 15.06
CA GLY A 239 -20.76 -27.60 14.58
C GLY A 239 -19.63 -27.65 15.61
N ASP A 240 -18.40 -27.74 15.11
CA ASP A 240 -17.22 -27.82 15.96
C ASP A 240 -16.95 -26.52 16.71
N ALA A 241 -16.55 -26.62 17.98
CA ALA A 241 -16.30 -25.47 18.84
C ALA A 241 -14.87 -25.49 19.41
N PRO A 242 -14.20 -24.31 19.53
CA PRO A 242 -12.86 -24.24 20.08
C PRO A 242 -12.86 -24.43 21.60
N VAL A 243 -11.84 -25.11 22.10
CA VAL A 243 -11.50 -25.16 23.53
C VAL A 243 -10.09 -24.60 23.72
N PHE A 244 -9.98 -23.46 24.41
CA PHE A 244 -8.71 -22.77 24.66
C PHE A 244 -8.00 -23.37 25.87
N LEU A 245 -6.68 -23.46 25.78
CA LEU A 245 -5.77 -24.00 26.78
C LEU A 245 -4.59 -23.05 26.99
N ASP A 246 -3.86 -23.21 28.10
CA ASP A 246 -2.51 -22.62 28.24
C ASP A 246 -2.48 -21.08 28.18
N ALA A 247 -3.35 -20.44 28.96
CA ALA A 247 -3.43 -18.98 29.11
C ALA A 247 -2.44 -18.42 30.13
N GLU A 248 -1.21 -18.97 30.21
CA GLU A 248 -0.17 -18.50 31.14
C GLU A 248 0.34 -17.08 30.83
N CYS A 249 0.01 -16.57 29.64
CA CYS A 249 0.30 -15.21 29.19
C CYS A 249 -0.89 -14.26 29.34
N ALA A 250 -1.93 -14.68 30.07
CA ALA A 250 -3.12 -13.88 30.24
C ALA A 250 -2.78 -12.53 30.88
N TRP A 251 -3.33 -11.47 30.30
CA TRP A 251 -3.17 -10.11 30.79
C TRP A 251 -4.36 -9.25 30.38
N TYR A 252 -4.53 -8.11 31.04
CA TYR A 252 -5.48 -7.10 30.59
C TYR A 252 -4.78 -6.10 29.66
N GLY A 253 -5.11 -6.15 28.36
CA GLY A 253 -4.28 -5.53 27.33
C GLY A 253 -4.91 -5.37 25.96
N ASP A 254 -4.06 -5.42 24.93
CA ASP A 254 -4.45 -5.19 23.54
C ASP A 254 -5.02 -6.45 22.87
N PRO A 255 -6.31 -6.48 22.50
CA PRO A 255 -6.93 -7.61 21.79
C PRO A 255 -6.29 -7.92 20.43
N ALA A 256 -5.64 -6.93 19.82
CA ALA A 256 -4.97 -7.08 18.53
C ALA A 256 -3.87 -8.15 18.58
N PHE A 257 -3.24 -8.35 19.74
CA PHE A 257 -2.19 -9.34 19.91
C PHE A 257 -2.71 -10.76 19.69
N ASP A 258 -3.81 -11.16 20.32
CA ASP A 258 -4.38 -12.51 20.18
C ASP A 258 -4.81 -12.81 18.74
N LEU A 259 -5.46 -11.83 18.09
CA LEU A 259 -5.85 -11.95 16.68
C LEU A 259 -4.61 -12.11 15.79
N ALA A 260 -3.65 -11.21 15.89
CA ALA A 260 -2.42 -11.23 15.08
C ALA A 260 -1.60 -12.50 15.33
N PHE A 261 -1.52 -12.97 16.57
CA PHE A 261 -0.76 -14.15 16.94
C PHE A 261 -1.35 -15.42 16.32
N CYS A 262 -2.68 -15.57 16.34
CA CYS A 262 -3.36 -16.71 15.71
C CYS A 262 -3.23 -16.69 14.18
N LEU A 263 -3.47 -15.51 13.58
CA LEU A 263 -3.33 -15.30 12.13
C LEU A 263 -1.90 -15.55 11.63
N ASN A 264 -0.89 -15.12 12.40
CA ASN A 264 0.52 -15.40 12.13
C ASN A 264 0.77 -16.92 12.02
N HIS A 265 0.18 -17.69 12.94
CA HIS A 265 0.32 -19.15 12.89
C HIS A 265 -0.31 -19.76 11.64
N LEU A 266 -1.47 -19.27 11.16
CA LEU A 266 -2.07 -19.74 9.90
C LEU A 266 -1.18 -19.43 8.69
N LEU A 267 -0.59 -18.24 8.63
CA LEU A 267 0.38 -17.88 7.59
C LEU A 267 1.62 -18.77 7.62
N LEU A 268 2.15 -19.07 8.81
CA LEU A 268 3.29 -19.99 8.96
C LEU A 268 2.95 -21.42 8.50
N LYS A 269 1.68 -21.86 8.55
CA LYS A 269 1.26 -23.16 8.02
C LYS A 269 1.33 -23.24 6.50
N CYS A 270 1.18 -22.13 5.78
CA CYS A 270 1.42 -22.08 4.34
C CYS A 270 2.86 -22.47 3.97
N LEU A 271 3.82 -22.25 4.87
CA LEU A 271 5.21 -22.66 4.69
C LEU A 271 5.45 -24.12 5.11
N TRP A 272 4.68 -24.62 6.07
CA TRP A 272 4.80 -26.01 6.55
C TRP A 272 4.19 -27.02 5.58
N THR A 273 2.97 -26.72 5.10
CA THR A 273 2.21 -27.60 4.20
C THR A 273 1.74 -26.80 2.97
N PRO A 274 2.64 -26.45 2.02
CA PRO A 274 2.30 -25.55 0.91
C PRO A 274 1.14 -26.03 0.02
N ALA A 275 0.94 -27.34 -0.09
CA ALA A 275 -0.19 -27.90 -0.85
C ALA A 275 -1.57 -27.52 -0.27
N ALA A 276 -1.63 -27.19 1.03
CA ALA A 276 -2.85 -26.80 1.73
C ALA A 276 -3.01 -25.27 1.88
N THR A 277 -2.14 -24.46 1.25
CA THR A 277 -2.19 -22.98 1.32
C THR A 277 -3.58 -22.39 1.08
N PRO A 278 -4.37 -22.81 0.06
CA PRO A 278 -5.71 -22.26 -0.14
C PRO A 278 -6.62 -22.43 1.09
N GLY A 279 -6.55 -23.58 1.77
CA GLY A 279 -7.31 -23.85 2.99
C GLY A 279 -6.87 -22.97 4.16
N PHE A 280 -5.56 -22.76 4.35
CA PHE A 280 -5.06 -21.87 5.39
C PHE A 280 -5.45 -20.41 5.17
N LEU A 281 -5.46 -19.93 3.93
CA LEU A 281 -5.91 -18.58 3.60
C LEU A 281 -7.42 -18.42 3.79
N ALA A 282 -8.21 -19.43 3.43
CA ALA A 282 -9.64 -19.44 3.71
C ALA A 282 -9.94 -19.41 5.23
N ALA A 283 -9.19 -20.19 6.02
CA ALA A 283 -9.28 -20.16 7.47
C ALA A 283 -8.87 -18.81 8.06
N TYR A 284 -7.81 -18.18 7.53
CA TYR A 284 -7.35 -16.84 7.90
C TYR A 284 -8.46 -15.81 7.67
N GLU A 285 -9.09 -15.82 6.50
CA GLU A 285 -10.15 -14.89 6.13
C GLU A 285 -11.39 -15.10 7.00
N ALA A 286 -11.82 -16.35 7.17
CA ALA A 286 -13.01 -16.69 7.96
C ALA A 286 -12.86 -16.30 9.44
N LEU A 287 -11.69 -16.54 10.05
CA LEU A 287 -11.37 -16.11 11.41
C LEU A 287 -11.41 -14.58 11.52
N THR A 288 -10.73 -13.89 10.61
CA THR A 288 -10.65 -12.41 10.62
C THR A 288 -12.02 -11.77 10.48
N GLN A 289 -12.81 -12.20 9.49
CA GLN A 289 -14.15 -11.67 9.24
C GLN A 289 -15.07 -11.91 10.45
N ARG A 290 -15.05 -13.12 11.01
CA ARG A 290 -15.93 -13.46 12.13
C ARG A 290 -15.52 -12.74 13.42
N TYR A 291 -14.22 -12.61 13.67
CA TYR A 291 -13.71 -11.85 14.80
C TYR A 291 -14.12 -10.36 14.70
N LEU A 292 -13.81 -9.70 13.56
CA LEU A 292 -14.10 -8.27 13.38
C LEU A 292 -15.61 -7.97 13.38
N ALA A 293 -16.45 -8.91 12.93
CA ALA A 293 -17.90 -8.77 13.02
C ALA A 293 -18.39 -8.69 14.48
N GLY A 294 -17.69 -9.34 15.41
CA GLY A 294 -17.96 -9.31 16.85
C GLY A 294 -17.33 -8.13 17.61
N VAL A 295 -16.64 -7.20 16.92
CA VAL A 295 -16.06 -6.00 17.53
C VAL A 295 -17.03 -4.83 17.39
N ASP A 296 -17.67 -4.43 18.48
CA ASP A 296 -18.57 -3.28 18.57
C ASP A 296 -18.23 -2.32 19.74
N TRP A 297 -17.21 -2.66 20.52
CA TRP A 297 -16.77 -2.00 21.75
C TRP A 297 -15.48 -1.16 21.58
N GLU A 298 -14.84 -1.23 20.41
CA GLU A 298 -13.84 -0.28 19.95
C GLU A 298 -13.96 -0.08 18.43
N PRO A 299 -13.39 0.99 17.85
CA PRO A 299 -13.40 1.18 16.40
C PRO A 299 -12.74 -0.01 15.69
N ARG A 300 -13.50 -0.73 14.86
CA ARG A 300 -13.03 -1.93 14.14
C ARG A 300 -11.74 -1.69 13.37
N ALA A 301 -11.68 -0.57 12.65
CA ALA A 301 -10.51 -0.17 11.86
C ALA A 301 -9.25 0.02 12.73
N ALA A 302 -9.41 0.52 13.96
CA ALA A 302 -8.29 0.72 14.87
C ALA A 302 -7.72 -0.63 15.36
N LEU A 303 -8.59 -1.58 15.74
CA LEU A 303 -8.15 -2.92 16.12
C LEU A 303 -7.50 -3.65 14.93
N GLU A 304 -8.15 -3.61 13.77
CA GLU A 304 -7.64 -4.23 12.54
C GLU A 304 -6.25 -3.67 12.17
N SER A 305 -6.06 -2.35 12.28
CA SER A 305 -4.76 -1.70 12.06
C SER A 305 -3.69 -2.19 13.04
N ARG A 306 -3.98 -2.26 14.35
CA ARG A 306 -3.02 -2.79 15.35
C ARG A 306 -2.67 -4.25 15.09
N ALA A 307 -3.65 -5.08 14.73
CA ALA A 307 -3.42 -6.49 14.42
C ALA A 307 -2.58 -6.68 13.15
N ALA A 308 -2.87 -5.88 12.11
CA ALA A 308 -2.09 -5.86 10.87
C ALA A 308 -0.64 -5.40 11.09
N ALA A 309 -0.41 -4.42 11.96
CA ALA A 309 0.93 -3.94 12.30
C ALA A 309 1.76 -4.98 13.06
N LEU A 310 1.12 -5.77 13.93
CA LEU A 310 1.79 -6.82 14.71
C LEU A 310 2.18 -8.04 13.86
N LEU A 311 1.41 -8.37 12.82
CA LEU A 311 1.57 -9.58 12.02
C LEU A 311 3.00 -9.76 11.46
N PRO A 312 3.61 -8.79 10.76
CA PRO A 312 4.97 -8.93 10.25
C PRO A 312 6.03 -9.09 11.35
N GLY A 313 5.89 -8.35 12.46
CA GLY A 313 6.82 -8.44 13.59
C GLY A 313 6.77 -9.80 14.27
N LEU A 314 5.55 -10.33 14.49
CA LEU A 314 5.34 -11.68 15.03
C LEU A 314 5.77 -12.78 14.06
N LEU A 315 5.63 -12.57 12.75
CA LEU A 315 6.12 -13.51 11.74
C LEU A 315 7.64 -13.60 11.79
N LEU A 316 8.33 -12.46 11.73
CA LEU A 316 9.79 -12.39 11.80
C LEU A 316 10.32 -12.99 13.11
N ALA A 317 9.67 -12.70 14.24
CA ALA A 317 10.00 -13.28 15.54
C ALA A 317 9.96 -14.81 15.56
N ARG A 318 9.06 -15.41 14.79
CA ARG A 318 8.91 -16.87 14.68
C ARG A 318 9.86 -17.49 13.65
N VAL A 319 10.61 -16.69 12.89
CA VAL A 319 11.63 -17.15 11.95
C VAL A 319 13.02 -16.98 12.54
N ASP A 320 13.33 -15.77 13.02
CA ASP A 320 14.69 -15.34 13.41
C ASP A 320 14.78 -14.88 14.89
N GLY A 321 13.67 -14.86 15.64
CA GLY A 321 13.65 -14.48 17.05
C GLY A 321 14.10 -15.59 18.01
N LYS A 322 14.02 -15.33 19.33
CA LYS A 322 14.42 -16.28 20.39
C LYS A 322 13.57 -17.56 20.46
N SER A 323 12.44 -17.60 19.77
CA SER A 323 11.52 -18.75 19.73
C SER A 323 11.08 -19.02 18.28
N PRO A 324 11.97 -19.58 17.44
CA PRO A 324 11.62 -19.90 16.07
C PRO A 324 10.64 -21.08 15.99
N VAL A 325 9.89 -21.22 14.90
CA VAL A 325 9.08 -22.43 14.67
C VAL A 325 9.95 -23.63 14.35
N GLU A 326 9.67 -24.73 15.03
CA GLU A 326 10.41 -26.00 14.95
C GLU A 326 10.45 -26.65 13.55
N TYR A 327 9.51 -26.30 12.66
CA TYR A 327 9.38 -26.90 11.33
C TYR A 327 10.02 -26.08 10.20
N LEU A 328 10.55 -24.88 10.46
CA LEU A 328 11.35 -24.12 9.47
C LEU A 328 12.84 -24.49 9.59
N THR A 329 13.18 -25.70 9.15
CA THR A 329 14.52 -26.28 9.36
C THR A 329 15.57 -25.82 8.35
N THR A 330 15.16 -25.37 7.15
CA THR A 330 16.09 -24.98 6.07
C THR A 330 16.27 -23.47 5.97
N GLU A 331 17.49 -23.04 5.63
CA GLU A 331 17.83 -21.63 5.37
C GLU A 331 17.01 -21.06 4.21
N ALA A 332 16.64 -21.88 3.22
CA ALA A 332 15.74 -21.49 2.13
C ALA A 332 14.30 -21.21 2.62
N ALA A 333 13.78 -21.99 3.57
CA ALA A 333 12.47 -21.75 4.17
C ALA A 333 12.48 -20.52 5.09
N ARG A 334 13.58 -20.31 5.85
CA ARG A 334 13.78 -19.09 6.64
C ARG A 334 13.91 -17.86 5.75
N ASN A 335 14.70 -17.92 4.67
CA ASN A 335 14.83 -16.85 3.68
C ASN A 335 13.53 -16.56 2.91
N THR A 336 12.67 -17.56 2.71
CA THR A 336 11.34 -17.37 2.11
C THR A 336 10.37 -16.71 3.08
N ALA A 337 10.54 -16.93 4.38
CA ALA A 337 9.74 -16.32 5.44
C ALA A 337 10.23 -14.92 5.85
N SER A 338 11.55 -14.69 5.86
CA SER A 338 12.20 -13.40 6.15
C SER A 338 12.09 -12.42 4.98
N ARG A 339 11.94 -12.91 3.74
CA ARG A 339 11.40 -12.13 2.62
C ARG A 339 9.90 -11.95 2.79
N GLY A 340 9.52 -11.09 3.73
CA GLY A 340 8.14 -10.77 4.11
C GLY A 340 7.18 -10.41 2.96
N ASP A 341 7.71 -10.12 1.77
CA ASP A 341 6.96 -9.86 0.54
C ASP A 341 6.00 -10.98 0.13
N ARG A 342 6.30 -12.25 0.39
CA ARG A 342 5.38 -13.35 0.01
C ARG A 342 4.25 -13.58 1.01
N ALA A 343 4.50 -13.42 2.31
CA ALA A 343 3.46 -13.54 3.33
C ALA A 343 2.52 -12.33 3.32
N ALA A 344 3.06 -11.12 3.15
CA ALA A 344 2.28 -9.89 2.92
C ALA A 344 1.50 -9.95 1.59
N ALA A 345 2.09 -10.53 0.53
CA ALA A 345 1.38 -10.75 -0.73
C ALA A 345 0.36 -11.91 -0.71
N LEU A 346 0.44 -12.84 0.25
CA LEU A 346 -0.55 -13.90 0.46
C LEU A 346 -1.73 -13.40 1.31
N ALA A 347 -1.46 -12.58 2.34
CA ALA A 347 -2.51 -11.91 3.14
C ALA A 347 -3.21 -10.77 2.36
N GLY A 348 -2.45 -9.97 1.61
CA GLY A 348 -2.97 -8.83 0.85
C GLY A 348 -3.78 -9.18 -0.40
N ARG A 349 -3.73 -10.42 -0.89
CA ARG A 349 -4.50 -10.87 -2.08
C ARG A 349 -5.87 -11.47 -1.76
N HIS A 350 -6.16 -11.81 -0.50
CA HIS A 350 -7.44 -12.40 -0.09
C HIS A 350 -8.18 -11.57 0.97
N ALA A 351 -7.53 -10.58 1.61
CA ALA A 351 -8.22 -9.55 2.39
C ALA A 351 -8.93 -8.54 1.46
N GLY A 352 -10.06 -8.94 0.89
CA GLY A 352 -10.98 -8.01 0.23
C GLY A 352 -11.34 -6.86 1.18
N ARG A 353 -11.06 -5.63 0.76
CA ARG A 353 -11.27 -4.35 1.47
C ARG A 353 -10.32 -4.02 2.64
N GLY A 354 -9.40 -4.90 3.04
CA GLY A 354 -8.38 -4.62 4.07
C GLY A 354 -7.03 -4.12 3.53
N ALA A 355 -6.82 -4.17 2.20
CA ALA A 355 -5.55 -3.82 1.54
C ALA A 355 -5.17 -2.33 1.60
N HIS A 356 -6.00 -1.46 2.19
CA HIS A 356 -5.70 -0.03 2.38
C HIS A 356 -5.08 0.31 3.76
N HIS A 357 -5.01 -0.63 4.71
CA HIS A 357 -4.48 -0.39 6.07
C HIS A 357 -3.05 -0.89 6.30
N LEU A 358 -2.45 -1.62 5.36
CA LEU A 358 -1.05 -2.09 5.47
C LEU A 358 -0.01 -0.96 5.34
N GLU A 359 -0.41 0.26 4.97
CA GLU A 359 0.43 1.47 4.96
C GLU A 359 0.31 2.32 6.25
N GLN A 360 -0.60 2.00 7.18
CA GLN A 360 -0.93 2.88 8.32
C GLN A 360 -0.31 2.46 9.68
N GLY A 361 0.36 1.30 9.78
CA GLY A 361 1.00 0.83 11.02
C GLY A 361 2.24 1.62 11.47
N THR A 362 2.66 2.63 10.71
CA THR A 362 3.80 3.52 11.01
C THR A 362 3.39 4.86 11.65
N ALA A 363 2.09 5.13 11.83
CA ALA A 363 1.59 6.47 12.18
C ALA A 363 1.55 6.81 13.69
N ASP A 364 1.38 5.85 14.59
CA ASP A 364 0.94 6.16 15.97
C ASP A 364 2.04 6.44 17.01
N MET A 365 3.33 6.38 16.65
CA MET A 365 4.43 6.84 17.54
C MET A 365 5.06 8.17 17.11
N ASN A 366 4.59 8.74 16.00
CA ASN A 366 4.91 10.10 15.56
C ASN A 366 3.76 11.08 15.84
N ALA A 367 2.80 10.72 16.70
CA ALA A 367 1.52 11.42 16.84
C ALA A 367 1.59 12.87 17.36
N THR A 368 2.77 13.40 17.69
CA THR A 368 2.95 14.85 17.89
C THR A 368 3.61 15.56 16.72
N GLY A 369 4.10 14.85 15.69
CA GLY A 369 4.80 15.42 14.53
C GLY A 369 4.10 15.20 13.18
N SER A 370 3.32 14.13 13.04
CA SER A 370 2.73 13.76 11.75
C SER A 370 1.47 14.55 11.38
N ALA A 371 0.79 15.15 12.35
CA ALA A 371 -0.48 15.84 12.15
C ALA A 371 -0.34 17.15 11.34
N ILE A 372 -1.38 17.53 10.61
CA ILE A 372 -1.43 18.82 9.90
C ILE A 372 -1.62 19.96 10.92
N ARG A 373 -0.62 20.83 11.04
CA ARG A 373 -0.64 22.00 11.92
C ARG A 373 -1.31 23.20 11.26
N THR A 374 -0.88 23.52 10.04
CA THR A 374 -1.41 24.64 9.26
C THR A 374 -1.58 24.28 7.78
N LEU A 375 -2.68 24.77 7.19
CA LEU A 375 -2.91 24.76 5.76
C LEU A 375 -3.19 26.20 5.31
N ARG A 376 -2.56 26.62 4.22
CA ARG A 376 -2.76 27.93 3.61
C ARG A 376 -2.94 27.82 2.11
N GLY A 377 -3.99 28.43 1.58
CA GLY A 377 -4.22 28.63 0.16
C GLY A 377 -3.83 30.04 -0.28
N ARG A 378 -3.32 30.17 -1.50
CA ARG A 378 -3.07 31.48 -2.14
C ARG A 378 -3.32 31.43 -3.64
N ARG A 379 -3.58 32.61 -4.20
CA ARG A 379 -3.71 32.80 -5.65
C ARG A 379 -2.32 33.02 -6.25
N VAL A 380 -1.99 32.20 -7.24
CA VAL A 380 -0.82 32.35 -8.12
C VAL A 380 -1.28 32.40 -9.58
N TRP A 381 -0.36 32.36 -10.54
CA TRP A 381 -0.68 32.48 -11.97
C TRP A 381 -0.17 31.25 -12.74
N ASP A 382 -1.02 30.71 -13.62
CA ASP A 382 -0.62 29.67 -14.56
C ASP A 382 0.17 30.24 -15.75
N SER A 383 0.71 29.36 -16.59
CA SER A 383 1.53 29.71 -17.75
C SER A 383 0.80 30.46 -18.87
N ARG A 384 -0.52 30.57 -18.78
CA ARG A 384 -1.36 31.37 -19.69
C ARG A 384 -1.70 32.73 -19.09
N GLY A 385 -1.14 33.08 -17.92
CA GLY A 385 -1.42 34.30 -17.20
C GLY A 385 -2.83 34.32 -16.60
N ARG A 386 -3.37 33.17 -16.20
CA ARG A 386 -4.66 33.05 -15.52
C ARG A 386 -4.45 32.71 -14.05
N PRO A 387 -5.29 33.20 -13.13
CA PRO A 387 -5.21 32.82 -11.72
C PRO A 387 -5.31 31.30 -11.52
N THR A 388 -4.58 30.75 -10.57
CA THR A 388 -4.76 29.37 -10.09
C THR A 388 -4.47 29.27 -8.59
N VAL A 389 -4.74 28.12 -7.99
CA VAL A 389 -4.63 27.87 -6.55
C VAL A 389 -3.30 27.19 -6.24
N GLU A 390 -2.55 27.77 -5.30
CA GLU A 390 -1.47 27.10 -4.60
C GLU A 390 -1.91 26.77 -3.17
N ALA A 391 -1.60 25.58 -2.70
CA ALA A 391 -1.76 25.17 -1.30
C ALA A 391 -0.40 24.89 -0.66
N GLU A 392 -0.27 25.22 0.62
CA GLU A 392 0.90 24.94 1.45
C GLU A 392 0.44 24.31 2.76
N VAL A 393 1.01 23.14 3.07
CA VAL A 393 0.75 22.35 4.28
C VAL A 393 2.00 22.37 5.13
N VAL A 394 1.84 22.61 6.43
CA VAL A 394 2.89 22.43 7.43
C VAL A 394 2.39 21.44 8.48
N ARG A 395 3.22 20.45 8.77
CA ARG A 395 2.96 19.43 9.79
C ARG A 395 3.53 19.86 11.14
N GLU A 396 3.17 19.16 12.21
CA GLU A 396 3.66 19.46 13.55
C GLU A 396 5.18 19.23 13.71
N ASP A 397 5.76 18.31 12.93
CA ASP A 397 7.21 18.10 12.84
C ASP A 397 7.96 19.20 12.06
N GLY A 398 7.23 20.19 11.55
CA GLY A 398 7.77 21.29 10.75
C GLY A 398 7.97 20.97 9.27
N ALA A 399 7.70 19.74 8.83
CA ALA A 399 7.77 19.39 7.41
C ALA A 399 6.74 20.20 6.61
N MET A 400 7.17 20.71 5.47
CA MET A 400 6.37 21.56 4.59
C MET A 400 6.21 20.90 3.23
N GLY A 401 5.03 21.07 2.65
CA GLY A 401 4.74 20.70 1.27
C GLY A 401 3.88 21.76 0.61
N SER A 402 4.12 22.01 -0.66
CA SER A 402 3.31 22.92 -1.46
C SER A 402 3.02 22.31 -2.82
N ALA A 403 1.89 22.69 -3.39
CA ALA A 403 1.53 22.30 -4.75
C ALA A 403 0.61 23.34 -5.41
N ILE A 404 0.72 23.45 -6.72
CA ILE A 404 -0.07 24.36 -7.56
C ILE A 404 -1.00 23.54 -8.45
N ALA A 405 -2.28 23.87 -8.45
CA ALA A 405 -3.25 23.22 -9.32
C ALA A 405 -3.04 23.62 -10.79
N PRO A 406 -2.85 22.67 -11.72
CA PRO A 406 -2.87 22.97 -13.15
C PRO A 406 -4.30 23.19 -13.66
N ALA A 407 -4.44 23.81 -14.84
CA ALA A 407 -5.73 24.13 -15.44
C ALA A 407 -5.79 23.75 -16.93
N GLY A 408 -6.89 23.12 -17.35
CA GLY A 408 -7.16 22.77 -18.75
C GLY A 408 -7.58 23.94 -19.64
N ALA A 409 -7.57 23.74 -20.96
CA ALA A 409 -8.26 24.58 -21.93
C ALA A 409 -9.53 23.87 -22.42
N SER A 410 -9.40 22.59 -22.77
CA SER A 410 -10.49 21.63 -22.91
C SER A 410 -10.79 20.95 -21.58
N THR A 411 -12.05 20.56 -21.42
CA THR A 411 -12.55 19.82 -20.26
C THR A 411 -13.38 18.63 -20.71
N CYS A 412 -13.27 17.52 -20.01
CA CYS A 412 -14.07 16.32 -20.25
C CYS A 412 -15.40 16.35 -19.50
N ALA A 413 -16.40 15.59 -20.00
CA ALA A 413 -17.67 15.47 -19.30
C ALA A 413 -17.46 14.84 -17.91
N GLY A 414 -17.89 15.52 -16.84
CA GLY A 414 -17.73 15.05 -15.45
C GLY A 414 -16.35 15.25 -14.84
N GLU A 415 -15.51 16.09 -15.45
CA GLU A 415 -14.25 16.55 -14.86
C GLU A 415 -14.48 17.27 -13.53
N ALA A 416 -13.57 17.07 -12.58
CA ALA A 416 -13.51 17.87 -11.37
C ALA A 416 -13.47 19.37 -11.70
N ARG A 417 -14.38 20.13 -11.09
CA ARG A 417 -14.66 21.50 -11.47
C ARG A 417 -13.49 22.42 -11.11
N ASP A 418 -12.89 23.03 -12.12
CA ASP A 418 -12.04 24.21 -11.92
C ASP A 418 -12.92 25.41 -11.49
N LEU A 419 -13.01 25.64 -10.17
CA LEU A 419 -13.90 26.65 -9.61
C LEU A 419 -13.34 28.05 -9.86
N ARG A 420 -14.11 28.84 -10.59
CA ARG A 420 -13.84 30.25 -10.93
C ARG A 420 -14.89 31.17 -10.29
N ASP A 421 -14.49 32.40 -9.98
CA ASP A 421 -15.35 33.36 -9.26
C ASP A 421 -16.48 33.93 -10.13
N GLY A 422 -16.29 33.98 -11.45
CA GLY A 422 -17.21 34.66 -12.36
C GLY A 422 -17.16 36.19 -12.23
N GLY A 423 -18.07 36.89 -12.91
CA GLY A 423 -18.11 38.35 -12.93
C GLY A 423 -17.08 39.01 -13.85
N THR A 424 -16.89 40.32 -13.69
CA THR A 424 -16.05 41.15 -14.56
C THR A 424 -14.54 41.08 -14.26
N PRO A 425 -14.08 41.11 -12.99
CA PRO A 425 -12.66 41.07 -12.68
C PRO A 425 -11.97 39.84 -13.29
N LEU A 426 -10.82 40.04 -13.93
CA LEU A 426 -10.06 38.97 -14.60
C LEU A 426 -10.91 38.13 -15.57
N ARG A 427 -11.96 38.73 -16.17
CA ARG A 427 -12.93 38.07 -17.05
C ARG A 427 -13.63 36.87 -16.38
N GLY A 428 -13.81 36.95 -15.06
CA GLY A 428 -14.43 35.92 -14.25
C GLY A 428 -13.55 34.70 -13.97
N MET A 429 -12.28 34.74 -14.33
CA MET A 429 -11.33 33.63 -14.15
C MET A 429 -10.59 33.66 -12.81
N ASP A 430 -10.93 34.56 -11.90
CA ASP A 430 -10.34 34.60 -10.56
C ASP A 430 -10.71 33.34 -9.75
N VAL A 431 -9.92 33.05 -8.71
CA VAL A 431 -10.00 31.82 -7.90
C VAL A 431 -10.14 32.11 -6.39
N GLY A 432 -10.64 33.30 -6.05
CA GLY A 432 -10.83 33.75 -4.67
C GLY A 432 -11.67 32.77 -3.86
N ARG A 433 -12.78 32.27 -4.41
CA ARG A 433 -13.65 31.30 -3.73
C ARG A 433 -12.95 29.97 -3.46
N ALA A 434 -12.13 29.50 -4.40
CA ALA A 434 -11.35 28.27 -4.22
C ALA A 434 -10.27 28.46 -3.13
N VAL A 435 -9.59 29.62 -3.12
CA VAL A 435 -8.62 29.98 -2.08
C VAL A 435 -9.28 30.15 -0.70
N GLU A 436 -10.49 30.71 -0.64
CA GLU A 436 -11.32 30.77 0.57
C GLU A 436 -11.70 29.38 1.07
N ALA A 437 -12.05 28.46 0.16
CA ALA A 437 -12.32 27.06 0.52
C ALA A 437 -11.10 26.39 1.17
N VAL A 438 -9.88 26.60 0.62
CA VAL A 438 -8.63 26.09 1.20
C VAL A 438 -8.41 26.67 2.61
N ASN A 439 -8.46 28.00 2.75
CA ASN A 439 -8.17 28.69 4.01
C ASN A 439 -9.25 28.56 5.08
N GLY A 440 -10.49 28.22 4.68
CA GLY A 440 -11.63 28.07 5.56
C GLY A 440 -11.98 26.61 5.81
N ALA A 441 -12.94 26.10 5.05
CA ALA A 441 -13.56 24.79 5.29
C ALA A 441 -12.53 23.63 5.24
N ILE A 442 -11.62 23.64 4.26
CA ILE A 442 -10.62 22.57 4.12
C ILE A 442 -9.60 22.63 5.26
N ALA A 443 -9.02 23.81 5.55
CA ALA A 443 -8.07 23.96 6.65
C ALA A 443 -8.67 23.56 8.01
N ALA A 444 -9.95 23.89 8.25
CA ALA A 444 -10.65 23.48 9.46
C ALA A 444 -10.84 21.95 9.52
N ARG A 445 -11.16 21.31 8.39
CA ARG A 445 -11.40 19.85 8.33
C ARG A 445 -10.14 19.02 8.51
N LEU A 446 -9.02 19.48 7.95
CA LEU A 446 -7.77 18.72 7.91
C LEU A 446 -6.84 18.99 9.10
N ARG A 447 -7.03 20.09 9.84
CA ARG A 447 -6.21 20.39 11.02
C ARG A 447 -6.26 19.25 12.03
N GLY A 448 -5.09 18.81 12.48
CA GLY A 448 -4.94 17.72 13.43
C GLY A 448 -5.12 16.32 12.84
N MET A 449 -5.51 16.18 11.56
CA MET A 449 -5.48 14.88 10.88
C MET A 449 -4.05 14.45 10.60
N ASP A 450 -3.80 13.14 10.60
CA ASP A 450 -2.50 12.59 10.24
C ASP A 450 -2.13 12.94 8.79
N GLY A 451 -1.08 13.75 8.64
CA GLY A 451 -0.55 14.19 7.35
C GLY A 451 0.09 13.08 6.53
N ALA A 452 0.36 11.89 7.11
CA ALA A 452 0.91 10.75 6.39
C ALA A 452 -0.17 9.87 5.72
N ALA A 453 -1.43 9.97 6.18
CA ALA A 453 -2.52 9.11 5.72
C ALA A 453 -3.23 9.71 4.48
N GLN A 454 -2.55 9.71 3.33
CA GLN A 454 -3.03 10.35 2.09
C GLN A 454 -4.47 9.95 1.70
N SER A 455 -4.80 8.66 1.77
CA SER A 455 -6.14 8.16 1.44
C SER A 455 -7.22 8.68 2.38
N THR A 456 -6.90 8.84 3.66
CA THR A 456 -7.81 9.40 4.67
C THR A 456 -8.01 10.90 4.49
N LEU A 457 -6.95 11.65 4.16
CA LEU A 457 -7.03 13.08 3.84
C LEU A 457 -7.88 13.32 2.58
N ASP A 458 -7.61 12.57 1.51
CA ASP A 458 -8.35 12.68 0.25
C ASP A 458 -9.83 12.29 0.43
N ALA A 459 -10.12 11.23 1.19
CA ALA A 459 -11.50 10.86 1.51
C ALA A 459 -12.23 11.97 2.29
N ALA A 460 -11.55 12.61 3.25
CA ALA A 460 -12.12 13.73 4.00
C ALA A 460 -12.35 14.96 3.10
N LEU A 461 -11.51 15.20 2.10
CA LEU A 461 -11.69 16.27 1.10
C LEU A 461 -12.90 16.02 0.19
N VAL A 462 -13.14 14.76 -0.19
CA VAL A 462 -14.27 14.33 -1.03
C VAL A 462 -15.60 14.28 -0.25
N GLU A 463 -15.54 13.99 1.05
CA GLU A 463 -16.70 13.98 1.97
C GLU A 463 -17.13 15.38 2.43
N LEU A 464 -16.16 16.23 2.82
CA LEU A 464 -16.29 17.68 2.64
C LEU A 464 -16.49 17.91 1.12
N ASP A 465 -16.76 19.07 0.52
CA ASP A 465 -17.31 19.08 -0.86
C ASP A 465 -18.62 18.26 -1.05
N GLY A 466 -18.61 16.92 -1.12
CA GLY A 466 -19.81 16.10 -1.18
C GLY A 466 -20.56 16.16 -2.51
N THR A 467 -19.96 16.74 -3.55
CA THR A 467 -20.49 16.73 -4.92
C THR A 467 -19.68 15.78 -5.81
N PRO A 468 -20.30 15.12 -6.81
CA PRO A 468 -19.60 14.19 -7.68
C PRO A 468 -18.44 14.82 -8.48
N ASP A 469 -18.57 16.10 -8.83
CA ASP A 469 -17.63 16.85 -9.66
C ASP A 469 -16.79 17.86 -8.86
N LYS A 470 -16.80 17.78 -7.53
CA LYS A 470 -16.01 18.67 -6.66
C LYS A 470 -16.33 20.16 -6.84
N SER A 471 -17.57 20.48 -7.20
CA SER A 471 -18.01 21.84 -7.56
C SER A 471 -18.29 22.75 -6.38
N ARG A 472 -18.44 22.21 -5.15
CA ARG A 472 -18.73 23.05 -3.98
C ARG A 472 -17.49 23.76 -3.46
N LEU A 473 -16.37 23.06 -3.32
CA LEU A 473 -15.09 23.61 -2.87
C LEU A 473 -14.17 23.96 -4.04
N GLY A 474 -14.32 23.27 -5.18
CA GLY A 474 -13.48 23.37 -6.36
C GLY A 474 -12.46 22.24 -6.43
N GLY A 475 -12.44 21.52 -7.56
CA GLY A 475 -11.44 20.50 -7.85
C GLY A 475 -10.01 21.06 -7.87
N ASN A 476 -9.84 22.33 -8.28
CA ASN A 476 -8.58 23.05 -8.20
C ASN A 476 -8.09 23.28 -6.75
N ALA A 477 -8.98 23.61 -5.81
CA ALA A 477 -8.63 23.68 -4.39
C ALA A 477 -8.26 22.30 -3.83
N ILE A 478 -9.05 21.28 -4.13
CA ILE A 478 -8.87 19.93 -3.60
C ILE A 478 -7.57 19.31 -4.11
N VAL A 479 -7.26 19.40 -5.41
CA VAL A 479 -6.04 18.78 -5.96
C VAL A 479 -4.77 19.46 -5.46
N ALA A 480 -4.79 20.79 -5.31
CA ALA A 480 -3.66 21.52 -4.72
C ALA A 480 -3.39 21.08 -3.29
N VAL A 481 -4.43 20.97 -2.45
CA VAL A 481 -4.28 20.50 -1.06
C VAL A 481 -3.82 19.04 -1.00
N SER A 482 -4.42 18.17 -1.82
CA SER A 482 -4.08 16.75 -1.89
C SER A 482 -2.61 16.53 -2.22
N LEU A 483 -2.09 17.24 -3.23
CA LEU A 483 -0.67 17.20 -3.61
C LEU A 483 0.24 17.84 -2.55
N ALA A 484 -0.15 18.97 -1.95
CA ALA A 484 0.63 19.62 -0.90
C ALA A 484 0.78 18.72 0.34
N CYS A 485 -0.26 17.97 0.71
CA CYS A 485 -0.19 16.97 1.78
C CYS A 485 0.82 15.87 1.42
N LEU A 486 0.80 15.37 0.18
CA LEU A 486 1.71 14.35 -0.29
C LEU A 486 3.18 14.81 -0.25
N HIS A 487 3.45 16.06 -0.66
CA HIS A 487 4.79 16.66 -0.55
C HIS A 487 5.23 16.78 0.91
N ALA A 488 4.35 17.23 1.81
CA ALA A 488 4.65 17.32 3.23
C ALA A 488 4.89 15.93 3.86
N ALA A 489 4.22 14.90 3.35
CA ALA A 489 4.45 13.51 3.74
C ALA A 489 5.85 13.02 3.36
N ALA A 490 6.28 13.26 2.12
CA ALA A 490 7.62 12.93 1.65
C ALA A 490 8.71 13.72 2.40
N ALA A 491 8.49 15.02 2.63
CA ALA A 491 9.41 15.89 3.37
C ALA A 491 9.61 15.43 4.83
N SER A 492 8.53 15.07 5.52
CA SER A 492 8.56 14.51 6.88
C SER A 492 9.30 13.18 6.95
N ALA A 493 9.15 12.34 5.91
CA ALA A 493 9.90 11.10 5.77
C ALA A 493 11.39 11.32 5.39
N GLY A 494 11.80 12.56 5.10
CA GLY A 494 13.18 12.90 4.72
C GLY A 494 13.63 12.29 3.39
N VAL A 495 12.69 12.02 2.48
CA VAL A 495 12.98 11.39 1.18
C VAL A 495 12.37 12.17 0.01
N PRO A 496 12.95 12.10 -1.20
CA PRO A 496 12.33 12.67 -2.40
C PRO A 496 10.94 12.08 -2.67
N LEU A 497 10.03 12.88 -3.24
CA LEU A 497 8.64 12.47 -3.45
C LEU A 497 8.50 11.19 -4.29
N TRP A 498 9.27 11.05 -5.38
CA TRP A 498 9.23 9.84 -6.20
C TRP A 498 9.60 8.58 -5.41
N LYS A 499 10.52 8.70 -4.44
CA LYS A 499 10.96 7.60 -3.57
C LYS A 499 9.91 7.29 -2.51
N HIS A 500 9.30 8.32 -1.93
CA HIS A 500 8.15 8.17 -1.02
C HIS A 500 7.04 7.34 -1.68
N LEU A 501 6.72 7.65 -2.95
CA LEU A 501 5.70 6.95 -3.75
C LEU A 501 6.13 5.53 -4.21
N ALA A 502 7.43 5.34 -4.46
CA ALA A 502 7.97 4.04 -4.86
C ALA A 502 8.01 3.04 -3.69
N GLY A 503 8.27 3.54 -2.48
CA GLY A 503 8.71 2.71 -1.36
C GLY A 503 10.05 2.06 -1.69
N GLU A 504 10.16 0.75 -1.45
CA GLU A 504 11.36 -0.04 -1.77
C GLU A 504 11.38 -0.54 -3.23
N ARG A 505 10.36 -0.25 -4.04
CA ARG A 505 10.31 -0.71 -5.43
C ARG A 505 11.37 0.02 -6.26
N ARG A 506 12.12 -0.73 -7.07
CA ARG A 506 12.93 -0.15 -8.16
C ARG A 506 12.01 0.48 -9.19
N VAL A 507 12.38 1.64 -9.73
CA VAL A 507 11.59 2.41 -10.71
C VAL A 507 12.41 2.67 -11.99
N ALA A 508 11.72 2.96 -13.09
CA ALA A 508 12.31 3.43 -14.35
C ALA A 508 11.86 4.88 -14.59
N LEU A 509 12.60 5.62 -15.41
CA LEU A 509 12.10 6.88 -15.96
C LEU A 509 11.02 6.59 -17.01
N PRO A 510 9.95 7.39 -17.06
CA PRO A 510 8.93 7.28 -18.10
C PRO A 510 9.46 7.74 -19.46
N VAL A 511 8.99 7.15 -20.55
CA VAL A 511 9.30 7.64 -21.90
C VAL A 511 8.58 8.95 -22.15
N PRO A 512 9.29 10.01 -22.59
CA PRO A 512 8.67 11.26 -22.98
C PRO A 512 7.84 11.13 -24.26
N GLU A 513 6.61 11.65 -24.23
CA GLU A 513 5.84 12.04 -25.42
C GLU A 513 5.86 13.56 -25.54
N ILE A 514 6.54 14.08 -26.58
CA ILE A 514 6.92 15.49 -26.63
C ILE A 514 6.40 16.14 -27.90
N GLN A 515 5.63 17.21 -27.72
CA GLN A 515 5.03 17.96 -28.82
C GLN A 515 6.12 18.68 -29.64
N ILE A 516 6.11 18.51 -30.96
CA ILE A 516 6.93 19.29 -31.90
C ILE A 516 6.09 20.39 -32.55
N TYR A 517 4.89 20.05 -33.01
CA TYR A 517 3.94 21.01 -33.56
C TYR A 517 2.65 21.05 -32.74
N GLY A 518 2.19 22.26 -32.42
CA GLY A 518 0.90 22.48 -31.77
C GLY A 518 -0.14 23.02 -32.75
N GLY A 519 -1.36 22.51 -32.66
CA GLY A 519 -2.53 22.86 -33.46
C GLY A 519 -3.79 22.97 -32.59
N GLY A 520 -4.97 22.69 -33.16
CA GLY A 520 -6.25 22.64 -32.45
C GLY A 520 -6.49 23.84 -31.53
N ALA A 521 -7.00 23.59 -30.32
CA ALA A 521 -7.24 24.62 -29.31
C ALA A 521 -5.96 25.36 -28.87
N HIS A 522 -4.81 24.68 -28.90
CA HIS A 522 -3.51 25.24 -28.51
C HIS A 522 -2.95 26.26 -29.51
N ALA A 523 -3.49 26.26 -30.74
CA ALA A 523 -3.03 27.12 -31.85
C ALA A 523 -4.20 27.79 -32.61
N ARG A 524 -5.31 28.06 -31.90
CA ARG A 524 -6.52 28.74 -32.40
C ARG A 524 -7.09 28.14 -33.70
N GLY A 525 -7.03 26.82 -33.84
CA GLY A 525 -7.65 26.06 -34.94
C GLY A 525 -6.99 26.26 -36.31
N ARG A 526 -5.74 26.72 -36.39
CA ARG A 526 -5.03 26.84 -37.67
C ARG A 526 -4.64 25.50 -38.30
N VAL A 527 -4.47 24.48 -37.47
CA VAL A 527 -4.33 23.08 -37.86
C VAL A 527 -5.39 22.31 -37.09
N ASP A 528 -6.01 21.31 -37.71
CA ASP A 528 -7.14 20.60 -37.11
C ASP A 528 -6.67 19.75 -35.91
N LEU A 529 -5.60 18.97 -36.10
CA LEU A 529 -5.00 18.14 -35.06
C LEU A 529 -4.42 18.99 -33.92
N GLN A 530 -4.57 18.51 -32.68
CA GLN A 530 -4.13 19.25 -31.50
C GLN A 530 -2.62 19.18 -31.32
N ASP A 531 -2.02 18.00 -31.34
CA ASP A 531 -0.58 17.83 -31.15
C ASP A 531 0.03 16.83 -32.13
N TYR A 532 1.18 17.21 -32.71
CA TYR A 532 2.09 16.29 -33.40
C TYR A 532 3.31 16.11 -32.50
N LEU A 533 3.45 14.92 -31.93
CA LEU A 533 4.47 14.60 -30.95
C LEU A 533 5.47 13.58 -31.50
N VAL A 534 6.62 13.51 -30.84
CA VAL A 534 7.58 12.44 -31.02
C VAL A 534 7.78 11.66 -29.74
N VAL A 535 8.13 10.39 -29.93
CA VAL A 535 8.67 9.49 -28.90
C VAL A 535 9.96 8.87 -29.44
N CYS A 536 10.87 8.46 -28.56
CA CYS A 536 12.17 7.91 -28.98
C CYS A 536 12.30 6.42 -28.62
N PRO A 537 11.74 5.47 -29.41
CA PRO A 537 11.87 4.03 -29.15
C PRO A 537 13.31 3.53 -29.07
N GLY A 538 14.22 4.15 -29.83
CA GLY A 538 15.61 3.73 -29.93
C GLY A 538 16.47 4.08 -28.72
N ALA A 539 16.08 5.11 -27.96
CA ALA A 539 16.83 5.65 -26.84
C ALA A 539 16.97 4.65 -25.67
N GLY A 540 18.12 4.68 -25.01
CA GLY A 540 18.50 3.86 -23.86
C GLY A 540 18.32 4.54 -22.50
N SER A 541 18.08 5.85 -22.48
CA SER A 541 17.88 6.64 -21.26
C SER A 541 16.90 7.80 -21.48
N PHE A 542 16.44 8.40 -20.39
CA PHE A 542 15.59 9.58 -20.44
C PHE A 542 16.34 10.80 -20.98
N ALA A 543 17.57 11.03 -20.53
CA ALA A 543 18.44 12.08 -21.07
C ALA A 543 18.67 11.95 -22.58
N GLU A 544 18.92 10.74 -23.08
CA GLU A 544 19.11 10.52 -24.52
C GLU A 544 17.83 10.77 -25.31
N ALA A 545 16.67 10.32 -24.80
CA ALA A 545 15.38 10.62 -25.44
C ALA A 545 15.09 12.12 -25.51
N LEU A 546 15.47 12.88 -24.47
CA LEU A 546 15.37 14.34 -24.47
C LEU A 546 16.33 14.99 -25.47
N GLU A 547 17.59 14.56 -25.53
CA GLU A 547 18.56 15.05 -26.50
C GLU A 547 18.10 14.84 -27.94
N TRP A 548 17.67 13.62 -28.28
CA TRP A 548 17.18 13.30 -29.62
C TRP A 548 15.97 14.16 -30.00
N THR A 549 15.06 14.34 -29.04
CA THR A 549 13.88 15.18 -29.30
C THR A 549 14.24 16.65 -29.46
N ALA A 550 15.23 17.16 -28.73
CA ALA A 550 15.71 18.53 -28.89
C ALA A 550 16.27 18.77 -30.30
N GLU A 551 17.06 17.83 -30.83
CA GLU A 551 17.58 17.88 -32.20
C GLU A 551 16.45 17.88 -33.24
N VAL A 552 15.44 17.01 -33.06
CA VAL A 552 14.23 17.00 -33.92
C VAL A 552 13.47 18.33 -33.83
N TYR A 553 13.35 18.90 -32.62
CA TYR A 553 12.71 20.20 -32.43
C TYR A 553 13.49 21.30 -33.16
N TYR A 554 14.80 21.39 -33.02
CA TYR A 554 15.61 22.40 -33.72
C TYR A 554 15.55 22.24 -35.25
N ALA A 555 15.61 21.01 -35.75
CA ALA A 555 15.45 20.73 -37.17
C ALA A 555 14.07 21.20 -37.68
N ALA A 556 12.99 20.86 -36.96
CA ALA A 556 11.63 21.28 -37.28
C ALA A 556 11.49 22.81 -37.33
N GLY A 557 12.05 23.53 -36.34
CA GLY A 557 12.05 24.99 -36.30
C GLY A 557 12.79 25.62 -37.48
N ALA A 558 13.98 25.10 -37.80
CA ALA A 558 14.78 25.58 -38.94
C ALA A 558 14.06 25.37 -40.28
N ARG A 559 13.38 24.22 -40.45
CA ARG A 559 12.59 23.93 -41.66
C ARG A 559 11.41 24.87 -41.81
N LEU A 560 10.62 25.06 -40.76
CA LEU A 560 9.48 25.98 -40.76
C LEU A 560 9.94 27.43 -41.05
N ALA A 561 11.06 27.86 -40.47
CA ALA A 561 11.63 29.18 -40.72
C ALA A 561 12.04 29.34 -42.19
N LYS A 562 12.76 28.35 -42.76
CA LYS A 562 13.19 28.36 -44.16
C LYS A 562 12.01 28.43 -45.15
N LYS A 563 10.87 27.83 -44.80
CA LYS A 563 9.64 27.86 -45.60
C LYS A 563 8.75 29.09 -45.32
N GLY A 564 9.11 29.94 -44.37
CA GLY A 564 8.27 31.06 -43.93
C GLY A 564 6.97 30.62 -43.24
N GLN A 565 6.93 29.38 -42.73
CA GLN A 565 5.75 28.77 -42.10
C GLN A 565 5.76 28.85 -40.56
N LEU A 566 6.86 29.33 -39.95
CA LEU A 566 6.96 29.51 -38.50
C LEU A 566 6.12 30.72 -38.05
N GLN A 567 5.04 30.47 -37.30
CA GLN A 567 4.11 31.53 -36.84
C GLN A 567 4.25 31.86 -35.34
N GLY A 568 5.03 31.09 -34.59
CA GLY A 568 5.22 31.27 -33.16
C GLY A 568 5.31 29.93 -32.43
N VAL A 569 4.90 29.95 -31.16
CA VAL A 569 4.97 28.80 -30.25
C VAL A 569 3.62 28.64 -29.56
N ALA A 570 3.06 27.43 -29.58
CA ALA A 570 1.79 27.09 -28.93
C ALA A 570 1.87 27.14 -27.40
N ASP A 571 0.74 26.99 -26.69
CA ASP A 571 0.67 27.04 -25.22
C ASP A 571 1.56 25.99 -24.53
N GLU A 572 1.84 24.87 -25.20
CA GLU A 572 2.66 23.77 -24.69
C GLU A 572 4.10 23.78 -25.20
N GLY A 573 4.46 24.77 -26.01
CA GLY A 573 5.84 25.00 -26.44
C GLY A 573 6.18 24.46 -27.83
N GLY A 574 5.30 23.68 -28.46
CA GLY A 574 5.46 23.23 -29.84
C GLY A 574 5.46 24.42 -30.80
N TYR A 575 6.13 24.30 -31.93
CA TYR A 575 6.02 25.32 -32.97
C TYR A 575 4.59 25.40 -33.45
N TRP A 576 4.16 26.63 -33.74
CA TRP A 576 2.87 26.90 -34.36
C TRP A 576 3.06 26.91 -35.88
N PRO A 577 2.63 25.86 -36.60
CA PRO A 577 2.88 25.73 -38.03
C PRO A 577 1.76 26.35 -38.86
N SER A 578 2.03 26.48 -40.17
CA SER A 578 1.04 26.82 -41.19
C SER A 578 1.07 25.78 -42.32
N PHE A 579 0.46 24.62 -42.05
CA PHE A 579 0.31 23.53 -43.02
C PHE A 579 -0.89 23.77 -43.95
N LYS A 580 -0.95 23.03 -45.06
CA LYS A 580 -2.06 23.01 -46.03
C LYS A 580 -2.99 21.81 -45.83
N SER A 581 -2.52 20.77 -45.16
CA SER A 581 -3.29 19.60 -44.74
C SER A 581 -2.71 19.01 -43.46
N ASN A 582 -3.47 18.16 -42.77
CA ASN A 582 -2.97 17.48 -41.57
C ASN A 582 -1.86 16.48 -41.93
N GLU A 583 -1.96 15.85 -43.09
CA GLU A 583 -0.97 14.91 -43.61
C GLU A 583 0.36 15.59 -44.01
N GLU A 584 0.33 16.87 -44.42
CA GLU A 584 1.56 17.65 -44.56
C GLU A 584 2.31 17.78 -43.24
N GLY A 585 1.59 17.93 -42.11
CA GLY A 585 2.20 17.97 -40.79
C GLY A 585 2.92 16.67 -40.42
N LEU A 586 2.34 15.51 -40.77
CA LEU A 586 2.97 14.20 -40.60
C LEU A 586 4.24 14.06 -41.44
N ALA A 587 4.15 14.41 -42.73
CA ALA A 587 5.30 14.36 -43.63
C ALA A 587 6.41 15.31 -43.19
N GLU A 588 6.07 16.50 -42.71
CA GLU A 588 7.05 17.47 -42.21
C GLU A 588 7.73 17.01 -40.92
N LEU A 589 7.00 16.31 -40.04
CA LEU A 589 7.58 15.72 -38.85
C LEU A 589 8.55 14.60 -39.19
N VAL A 590 8.22 13.73 -40.16
CA VAL A 590 9.15 12.70 -40.66
C VAL A 590 10.42 13.35 -41.22
N HIS A 591 10.30 14.36 -42.08
CA HIS A 591 11.49 15.04 -42.60
C HIS A 591 12.31 15.75 -41.51
N SER A 592 11.66 16.23 -40.43
CA SER A 592 12.38 16.84 -39.31
C SER A 592 13.17 15.79 -38.50
N ILE A 593 12.64 14.58 -38.37
CA ILE A 593 13.34 13.43 -37.78
C ILE A 593 14.57 13.07 -38.63
N GLU A 594 14.41 13.00 -39.96
CA GLU A 594 15.51 12.69 -40.89
C GLU A 594 16.58 13.79 -40.90
N ASP A 595 16.19 15.06 -40.92
CA ASP A 595 17.11 16.20 -40.89
C ASP A 595 17.90 16.26 -39.57
N ALA A 596 17.35 15.74 -38.47
CA ALA A 596 18.04 15.57 -37.19
C ALA A 596 18.98 14.34 -37.15
N GLY A 597 19.00 13.53 -38.20
CA GLY A 597 19.91 12.39 -38.34
C GLY A 597 19.41 11.07 -37.75
N PHE A 598 18.12 10.97 -37.41
CA PHE A 598 17.53 9.76 -36.83
C PHE A 598 16.71 8.95 -37.83
N ALA A 599 16.64 7.63 -37.66
CA ALA A 599 15.78 6.78 -38.48
C ALA A 599 14.30 6.85 -38.01
N PRO A 600 13.35 7.29 -38.86
CA PRO A 600 11.94 7.32 -38.49
C PRO A 600 11.40 5.92 -38.14
N GLY A 601 10.67 5.82 -37.04
CA GLY A 601 10.11 4.60 -36.48
C GLY A 601 11.07 3.82 -35.57
N ALA A 602 12.30 3.57 -36.02
CA ALA A 602 13.29 2.79 -35.25
C ALA A 602 13.92 3.61 -34.11
N ASP A 603 14.37 4.83 -34.42
CA ASP A 603 15.00 5.72 -33.45
C ASP A 603 13.96 6.65 -32.83
N VAL A 604 13.21 7.36 -33.68
CA VAL A 604 12.18 8.33 -33.30
C VAL A 604 10.89 8.03 -34.06
N ALA A 605 9.77 7.92 -33.33
CA ALA A 605 8.45 7.62 -33.87
C ALA A 605 7.45 8.75 -33.55
N ILE A 606 6.29 8.72 -34.20
CA ILE A 606 5.25 9.75 -34.09
C ILE A 606 4.16 9.32 -33.11
N ALA A 607 3.74 10.25 -32.25
CA ALA A 607 2.50 10.17 -31.48
C ALA A 607 1.60 11.36 -31.85
N LEU A 608 0.28 11.17 -31.80
CA LEU A 608 -0.70 12.20 -32.18
C LEU A 608 -1.73 12.42 -31.09
N ASP A 609 -2.07 13.68 -30.81
CA ASP A 609 -3.31 14.04 -30.14
C ASP A 609 -4.28 14.65 -31.16
N ILE A 610 -5.35 13.91 -31.45
CA ILE A 610 -6.36 14.34 -32.41
C ILE A 610 -7.33 15.33 -31.75
N ALA A 611 -7.62 15.19 -30.46
CA ALA A 611 -8.68 15.88 -29.74
C ALA A 611 -10.02 15.89 -30.52
N ALA A 612 -10.43 14.74 -31.07
CA ALA A 612 -11.47 14.66 -32.09
C ALA A 612 -12.86 15.14 -31.63
N THR A 613 -13.10 15.27 -30.33
CA THR A 613 -14.29 15.94 -29.78
C THR A 613 -14.45 17.36 -30.35
N GLN A 614 -13.35 18.10 -30.56
CA GLN A 614 -13.37 19.45 -31.12
C GLN A 614 -13.64 19.47 -32.64
N LEU A 615 -13.40 18.35 -33.32
CA LEU A 615 -13.64 18.20 -34.75
C LEU A 615 -15.08 17.73 -35.05
N ARG A 616 -15.78 17.19 -34.04
CA ARG A 616 -17.14 16.68 -34.19
C ARG A 616 -18.13 17.83 -34.40
N GLN A 617 -18.91 17.76 -35.48
CA GLN A 617 -19.96 18.75 -35.71
C GLN A 617 -21.08 18.58 -34.65
N PRO A 618 -21.51 19.67 -33.97
CA PRO A 618 -22.55 19.59 -32.96
C PRO A 618 -23.83 18.92 -33.48
N GLY A 619 -24.30 17.89 -32.79
CA GLY A 619 -25.51 17.15 -33.15
C GLY A 619 -25.38 16.26 -34.41
N SER A 620 -24.16 16.00 -34.90
CA SER A 620 -23.89 15.18 -36.09
C SER A 620 -23.06 13.95 -35.74
N ASP A 621 -22.98 12.99 -36.67
CA ASP A 621 -22.05 11.85 -36.69
C ASP A 621 -20.74 12.13 -37.46
N ARG A 622 -20.54 13.39 -37.85
CA ARG A 622 -19.47 13.81 -38.78
C ARG A 622 -18.39 14.67 -38.13
N TYR A 623 -17.16 14.45 -38.59
CA TYR A 623 -15.96 15.19 -38.19
C TYR A 623 -15.57 16.17 -39.29
N ALA A 624 -15.37 17.43 -38.94
CA ALA A 624 -14.96 18.50 -39.85
C ALA A 624 -13.45 18.77 -39.71
N LEU A 625 -12.75 18.67 -40.83
CA LEU A 625 -11.35 19.06 -40.99
C LEU A 625 -11.33 20.38 -41.75
N ALA A 626 -11.22 21.48 -41.00
CA ALA A 626 -11.32 22.82 -41.53
C ALA A 626 -10.16 23.16 -42.46
N LEU A 627 -8.95 22.64 -42.18
CA LEU A 627 -7.75 22.90 -42.98
C LEU A 627 -7.90 22.40 -44.42
N GLU A 628 -8.56 21.26 -44.58
CA GLU A 628 -8.77 20.60 -45.88
C GLU A 628 -10.17 20.85 -46.45
N ASN A 629 -11.03 21.59 -45.74
CA ASN A 629 -12.44 21.79 -46.06
C ASN A 629 -13.19 20.47 -46.34
N ARG A 630 -12.97 19.48 -45.46
CA ARG A 630 -13.55 18.13 -45.58
C ARG A 630 -14.43 17.82 -44.38
N THR A 631 -15.56 17.19 -44.64
CA THR A 631 -16.41 16.60 -43.60
C THR A 631 -16.49 15.10 -43.83
N LEU A 632 -16.16 14.32 -42.80
CA LEU A 632 -16.05 12.86 -42.87
C LEU A 632 -17.03 12.23 -41.89
N THR A 633 -17.67 11.13 -42.29
CA THR A 633 -18.34 10.24 -41.34
C THR A 633 -17.30 9.59 -40.41
N ALA A 634 -17.73 9.11 -39.24
CA ALA A 634 -16.84 8.40 -38.31
C ALA A 634 -16.06 7.23 -38.99
N GLY A 635 -16.71 6.48 -39.87
CA GLY A 635 -16.06 5.41 -40.64
C GLY A 635 -14.98 5.93 -41.60
N GLN A 636 -15.26 7.00 -42.35
CA GLN A 636 -14.28 7.62 -43.25
C GLN A 636 -13.12 8.25 -42.48
N PHE A 637 -13.38 8.86 -41.32
CA PHE A 637 -12.37 9.44 -40.47
C PHE A 637 -11.46 8.35 -39.88
N GLY A 638 -12.04 7.28 -39.34
CA GLY A 638 -11.28 6.13 -38.85
C GLY A 638 -10.44 5.44 -39.93
N ALA A 639 -10.95 5.33 -41.15
CA ALA A 639 -10.19 4.79 -42.28
C ALA A 639 -9.04 5.72 -42.70
N MET A 640 -9.18 7.03 -42.51
CA MET A 640 -8.08 7.97 -42.73
C MET A 640 -6.97 7.82 -41.70
N LEU A 641 -7.33 7.75 -40.40
CA LEU A 641 -6.36 7.53 -39.33
C LEU A 641 -5.63 6.19 -39.51
N GLU A 642 -6.34 5.14 -39.91
CA GLU A 642 -5.72 3.83 -40.19
C GLU A 642 -4.71 3.89 -41.34
N ARG A 643 -5.02 4.60 -42.44
CA ARG A 643 -4.04 4.83 -43.52
C ARG A 643 -2.82 5.61 -43.04
N TRP A 644 -2.98 6.57 -42.15
CA TRP A 644 -1.84 7.29 -41.58
C TRP A 644 -0.97 6.37 -40.72
N VAL A 645 -1.57 5.46 -39.94
CA VAL A 645 -0.83 4.44 -39.17
C VAL A 645 -0.03 3.52 -40.08
N ASP A 646 -0.54 3.20 -41.28
CA ASP A 646 0.18 2.39 -42.27
C ASP A 646 1.31 3.16 -42.98
N ALA A 647 1.09 4.44 -43.28
CA ALA A 647 1.99 5.25 -44.09
C ALA A 647 3.10 5.94 -43.29
N TYR A 648 2.88 6.22 -42.01
CA TYR A 648 3.78 6.99 -41.15
C TYR A 648 4.24 6.17 -39.94
N PRO A 649 5.38 6.50 -39.31
CA PRO A 649 5.88 5.79 -38.12
C PRO A 649 5.08 6.13 -36.85
N ILE A 650 3.75 6.07 -36.92
CA ILE A 650 2.86 6.35 -35.78
C ILE A 650 2.87 5.15 -34.84
N VAL A 651 2.99 5.41 -33.55
CA VAL A 651 2.97 4.41 -32.48
C VAL A 651 1.92 4.68 -31.41
N SER A 652 1.36 5.89 -31.37
CA SER A 652 0.31 6.29 -30.42
C SER A 652 -0.65 7.31 -31.04
N ILE A 653 -1.95 7.12 -30.82
CA ILE A 653 -3.01 8.09 -31.18
C ILE A 653 -3.93 8.30 -29.99
N GLU A 654 -4.01 9.55 -29.54
CA GLU A 654 -4.88 10.04 -28.47
C GLU A 654 -6.17 10.64 -29.00
N ASP A 655 -7.27 10.29 -28.33
CA ASP A 655 -8.65 10.69 -28.63
C ASP A 655 -9.01 10.74 -30.13
N PRO A 656 -8.93 9.58 -30.82
CA PRO A 656 -9.20 9.49 -32.25
C PRO A 656 -10.65 9.79 -32.65
N PHE A 657 -11.59 9.81 -31.70
CA PHE A 657 -13.01 10.10 -31.90
C PHE A 657 -13.54 10.95 -30.74
N ALA A 658 -14.71 11.55 -30.90
CA ALA A 658 -15.36 12.30 -29.84
C ALA A 658 -15.57 11.45 -28.57
N GLU A 659 -15.65 12.09 -27.41
CA GLU A 659 -15.80 11.40 -26.11
C GLU A 659 -17.09 10.53 -26.02
N ASP A 660 -18.13 10.88 -26.78
CA ASP A 660 -19.42 10.18 -26.83
C ASP A 660 -19.55 9.14 -27.95
N ASP A 661 -18.57 9.07 -28.88
CA ASP A 661 -18.58 8.16 -30.02
C ASP A 661 -17.95 6.79 -29.69
N HIS A 662 -18.61 6.08 -28.77
CA HIS A 662 -18.15 4.80 -28.22
C HIS A 662 -17.95 3.72 -29.30
N GLU A 663 -18.84 3.66 -30.29
CA GLU A 663 -18.81 2.62 -31.33
C GLU A 663 -17.63 2.83 -32.28
N ALA A 664 -17.44 4.05 -32.80
CA ALA A 664 -16.33 4.33 -33.71
C ALA A 664 -14.97 4.11 -33.03
N ARG A 665 -14.85 4.55 -31.77
CA ARG A 665 -13.64 4.33 -30.95
C ARG A 665 -13.34 2.86 -30.75
N ARG A 666 -14.33 2.05 -30.36
CA ARG A 666 -14.17 0.59 -30.21
C ARG A 666 -13.78 -0.06 -31.53
N ALA A 667 -14.48 0.25 -32.61
CA ALA A 667 -14.23 -0.31 -33.92
C ALA A 667 -12.81 0.01 -34.41
N PHE A 668 -12.36 1.25 -34.25
CA PHE A 668 -10.99 1.66 -34.57
C PHE A 668 -9.96 0.95 -33.69
N THR A 669 -10.18 0.92 -32.37
CA THR A 669 -9.30 0.21 -31.43
C THR A 669 -9.08 -1.24 -31.86
N GLN A 670 -10.14 -1.96 -32.21
CA GLN A 670 -10.03 -3.36 -32.64
C GLN A 670 -9.15 -3.56 -33.88
N ARG A 671 -9.13 -2.60 -34.82
CA ARG A 671 -8.32 -2.67 -36.04
C ARG A 671 -6.85 -2.31 -35.83
N VAL A 672 -6.52 -1.50 -34.83
CA VAL A 672 -5.17 -0.93 -34.67
C VAL A 672 -4.44 -1.31 -33.38
N ARG A 673 -5.13 -1.84 -32.36
CA ARG A 673 -4.58 -2.10 -31.00
C ARG A 673 -3.35 -3.01 -30.93
N ALA A 674 -3.10 -3.81 -31.97
CA ALA A 674 -1.94 -4.69 -32.05
C ALA A 674 -0.69 -3.98 -32.59
N ARG A 675 -0.86 -2.77 -33.15
CA ARG A 675 0.18 -2.00 -33.84
C ARG A 675 0.54 -0.71 -33.11
N ILE A 676 -0.45 -0.06 -32.49
CA ILE A 676 -0.30 1.24 -31.83
C ILE A 676 -1.04 1.28 -30.50
N GLN A 677 -0.66 2.26 -29.69
CA GLN A 677 -1.46 2.73 -28.58
C GLN A 677 -2.65 3.57 -29.09
N VAL A 678 -3.81 3.35 -28.49
CA VAL A 678 -5.02 4.13 -28.64
C VAL A 678 -5.35 4.69 -27.27
N VAL A 679 -5.00 5.96 -27.08
CA VAL A 679 -5.06 6.65 -25.80
C VAL A 679 -6.44 7.31 -25.65
N GLY A 680 -7.07 7.13 -24.50
CA GLY A 680 -8.23 7.94 -24.11
C GLY A 680 -7.82 9.03 -23.12
N ASP A 681 -8.18 10.28 -23.40
CA ASP A 681 -8.07 11.40 -22.45
C ASP A 681 -9.46 11.83 -22.00
N ASP A 682 -10.19 12.59 -22.82
CA ASP A 682 -11.54 13.08 -22.50
C ASP A 682 -12.50 11.92 -22.20
N TYR A 683 -12.32 10.83 -22.93
CA TYR A 683 -13.09 9.60 -22.80
C TYR A 683 -13.03 8.98 -21.40
N PHE A 684 -11.86 9.05 -20.74
CA PHE A 684 -11.65 8.50 -19.41
C PHE A 684 -11.77 9.53 -18.32
N CYS A 685 -11.37 10.78 -18.59
CA CYS A 685 -11.40 11.87 -17.62
C CYS A 685 -10.70 11.49 -16.30
N THR A 686 -9.64 10.66 -16.39
CA THR A 686 -8.92 10.08 -15.25
C THR A 686 -9.83 9.33 -14.24
N ASP A 687 -10.97 8.77 -14.68
CA ASP A 687 -11.90 8.04 -13.82
C ASP A 687 -11.74 6.51 -13.91
N ALA A 688 -11.46 5.88 -12.77
CA ALA A 688 -11.24 4.44 -12.66
C ALA A 688 -12.42 3.59 -13.16
N LYS A 689 -13.67 4.04 -12.95
CA LYS A 689 -14.88 3.29 -13.37
C LYS A 689 -15.06 3.36 -14.88
N ARG A 690 -14.76 4.52 -15.50
CA ARG A 690 -14.79 4.68 -16.97
C ARG A 690 -13.74 3.81 -17.64
N ILE A 691 -12.53 3.75 -17.07
CA ILE A 691 -11.44 2.89 -17.56
C ILE A 691 -11.89 1.42 -17.53
N ALA A 692 -12.39 0.94 -16.39
CA ALA A 692 -12.86 -0.44 -16.26
C ALA A 692 -13.98 -0.79 -17.25
N ARG A 693 -14.95 0.14 -17.43
CA ARG A 693 -16.06 -0.06 -18.38
C ARG A 693 -15.59 -0.12 -19.83
N ALA A 694 -14.66 0.74 -20.24
CA ALA A 694 -14.15 0.72 -21.60
C ALA A 694 -13.26 -0.48 -21.89
N ALA A 695 -12.47 -0.92 -20.90
CA ALA A 695 -11.70 -2.15 -20.98
C ALA A 695 -12.61 -3.35 -21.25
N ALA A 696 -13.71 -3.47 -20.51
CA ALA A 696 -14.72 -4.50 -20.77
C ALA A 696 -15.35 -4.39 -22.17
N ALA A 697 -15.47 -3.19 -22.72
CA ALA A 697 -15.98 -2.95 -24.08
C ALA A 697 -14.93 -3.12 -25.19
N GLY A 698 -13.64 -3.27 -24.85
CA GLY A 698 -12.53 -3.34 -25.79
C GLY A 698 -12.24 -2.04 -26.53
N ALA A 699 -12.45 -0.89 -25.87
CA ALA A 699 -12.17 0.44 -26.40
C ALA A 699 -10.91 1.05 -25.77
N CYS A 700 -10.04 1.65 -26.59
CA CYS A 700 -8.68 2.07 -26.22
C CYS A 700 -7.79 0.91 -25.72
N ASN A 701 -6.51 1.18 -25.50
CA ASN A 701 -5.57 0.28 -24.80
C ASN A 701 -4.58 1.04 -23.90
N THR A 702 -4.68 2.37 -23.86
CA THR A 702 -3.87 3.26 -23.03
C THR A 702 -4.76 4.37 -22.46
N VAL A 703 -4.46 4.86 -21.26
CA VAL A 703 -5.16 5.99 -20.62
C VAL A 703 -4.22 7.17 -20.36
N LEU A 704 -4.70 8.38 -20.61
CA LEU A 704 -4.06 9.60 -20.15
C LEU A 704 -4.52 9.94 -18.72
N ILE A 705 -3.58 10.23 -17.83
CA ILE A 705 -3.80 10.46 -16.39
C ILE A 705 -3.46 11.91 -16.06
N LYS A 706 -4.47 12.69 -15.70
CA LYS A 706 -4.37 14.10 -15.33
C LYS A 706 -4.95 14.29 -13.93
N PRO A 707 -4.12 14.48 -12.88
CA PRO A 707 -4.61 14.48 -11.50
C PRO A 707 -5.74 15.48 -11.22
N ASN A 708 -5.70 16.65 -11.87
CA ASN A 708 -6.71 17.67 -11.70
C ASN A 708 -8.05 17.34 -12.39
N GLN A 709 -8.11 16.36 -13.30
CA GLN A 709 -9.39 15.92 -13.89
C GLN A 709 -10.26 15.16 -12.87
N ILE A 710 -9.64 14.43 -11.94
CA ILE A 710 -10.36 13.66 -10.92
C ILE A 710 -10.33 14.33 -9.56
N GLY A 711 -9.26 15.08 -9.25
CA GLY A 711 -9.20 16.06 -8.16
C GLY A 711 -8.41 15.62 -6.93
N THR A 712 -8.04 14.35 -6.75
CA THR A 712 -7.20 13.89 -5.63
C THR A 712 -6.11 12.93 -6.06
N VAL A 713 -5.02 12.85 -5.29
CA VAL A 713 -3.93 11.88 -5.49
C VAL A 713 -4.46 10.45 -5.40
N SER A 714 -5.33 10.17 -4.43
CA SER A 714 -5.90 8.83 -4.21
C SER A 714 -6.80 8.37 -5.37
N GLU A 715 -7.68 9.22 -5.87
CA GLU A 715 -8.51 8.88 -7.04
C GLU A 715 -7.66 8.77 -8.32
N THR A 716 -6.62 9.60 -8.46
CA THR A 716 -5.65 9.49 -9.56
C THR A 716 -4.92 8.15 -9.53
N ARG A 717 -4.44 7.74 -8.35
CA ARG A 717 -3.81 6.43 -8.14
C ARG A 717 -4.77 5.29 -8.48
N ALA A 718 -6.04 5.41 -8.11
CA ALA A 718 -7.06 4.41 -8.45
C ALA A 718 -7.26 4.27 -9.98
N ALA A 719 -7.18 5.36 -10.74
CA ALA A 719 -7.24 5.32 -12.20
C ALA A 719 -6.03 4.59 -12.81
N VAL A 720 -4.82 4.85 -12.30
CA VAL A 720 -3.59 4.13 -12.70
C VAL A 720 -3.72 2.63 -12.40
N GLU A 721 -4.23 2.25 -11.24
CA GLU A 721 -4.41 0.84 -10.87
C GLU A 721 -5.51 0.17 -11.70
N ALA A 722 -6.60 0.87 -12.04
CA ALA A 722 -7.63 0.36 -12.93
C ALA A 722 -7.07 0.07 -14.34
N ALA A 723 -6.20 0.95 -14.86
CA ALA A 723 -5.51 0.71 -16.14
C ALA A 723 -4.64 -0.54 -16.07
N ARG A 724 -3.84 -0.70 -15.01
CA ARG A 724 -3.00 -1.90 -14.80
C ARG A 724 -3.80 -3.19 -14.74
N GLN A 725 -4.90 -3.18 -13.99
CA GLN A 725 -5.79 -4.34 -13.86
C GLN A 725 -6.43 -4.72 -15.20
N ALA A 726 -6.71 -3.73 -16.06
CA ALA A 726 -7.20 -3.93 -17.41
C ALA A 726 -6.11 -4.34 -18.44
N GLY A 727 -4.83 -4.32 -18.04
CA GLY A 727 -3.71 -4.52 -18.96
C GLY A 727 -3.49 -3.34 -19.92
N TYR A 728 -3.99 -2.15 -19.59
CA TYR A 728 -3.82 -0.93 -20.38
C TYR A 728 -2.47 -0.27 -20.08
N GLY A 729 -1.93 0.44 -21.07
CA GLY A 729 -0.88 1.44 -20.86
C GLY A 729 -1.41 2.64 -20.07
N ALA A 730 -0.51 3.44 -19.53
CA ALA A 730 -0.87 4.69 -18.86
C ALA A 730 0.20 5.75 -19.13
N ILE A 731 -0.25 6.98 -19.34
CA ILE A 731 0.60 8.15 -19.59
C ILE A 731 0.20 9.20 -18.55
N VAL A 732 1.13 9.65 -17.70
CA VAL A 732 0.86 10.80 -16.84
C VAL A 732 1.02 12.08 -17.67
N SER A 733 0.08 13.01 -17.56
CA SER A 733 0.04 14.20 -18.41
C SER A 733 -0.05 15.51 -17.64
N ALA A 734 0.58 16.55 -18.19
CA ALA A 734 0.34 17.94 -17.79
C ALA A 734 -0.99 18.47 -18.35
N ARG A 735 -1.27 19.76 -18.09
CA ARG A 735 -2.37 20.52 -18.73
C ARG A 735 -1.84 21.70 -19.53
N SER A 736 -2.69 22.29 -20.37
CA SER A 736 -2.38 23.49 -21.17
C SER A 736 -2.00 24.72 -20.31
N GLY A 737 -2.61 24.88 -19.13
CA GLY A 737 -2.23 25.87 -18.13
C GLY A 737 -1.44 25.19 -17.02
N GLU A 738 -0.13 25.35 -17.05
CA GLU A 738 0.81 24.74 -16.10
C GLU A 738 1.48 25.79 -15.22
N SER A 739 2.31 25.34 -14.28
CA SER A 739 3.10 26.12 -13.34
C SER A 739 4.52 25.55 -13.22
N GLU A 740 5.29 26.02 -12.26
CA GLU A 740 6.58 25.45 -11.86
C GLU A 740 6.46 24.12 -11.10
N ASP A 741 5.25 23.67 -10.73
CA ASP A 741 5.03 22.42 -10.01
C ASP A 741 5.47 21.21 -10.84
N VAL A 742 6.21 20.27 -10.24
CA VAL A 742 6.77 19.08 -10.93
C VAL A 742 6.18 17.76 -10.44
N SER A 743 5.09 17.80 -9.67
CA SER A 743 4.49 16.63 -9.00
C SER A 743 4.22 15.49 -9.96
N ILE A 744 3.73 15.77 -11.17
CA ILE A 744 3.38 14.76 -12.17
C ILE A 744 4.57 13.89 -12.59
N VAL A 745 5.80 14.42 -12.57
CA VAL A 745 7.02 13.65 -12.87
C VAL A 745 7.28 12.64 -11.75
N HIS A 746 7.17 13.09 -10.50
CA HIS A 746 7.31 12.21 -9.34
C HIS A 746 6.19 11.17 -9.27
N LEU A 747 4.95 11.53 -9.61
CA LEU A 747 3.84 10.59 -9.71
C LEU A 747 4.14 9.51 -10.77
N ALA A 748 4.58 9.91 -11.97
CA ALA A 748 4.91 8.98 -13.04
C ALA A 748 6.01 7.98 -12.62
N VAL A 749 7.14 8.50 -12.14
CA VAL A 749 8.28 7.67 -11.72
C VAL A 749 7.92 6.81 -10.51
N GLY A 750 7.43 7.43 -9.44
CA GLY A 750 7.16 6.77 -8.17
C GLY A 750 6.09 5.70 -8.30
N TRP A 751 5.07 5.93 -9.12
CA TRP A 751 4.08 4.91 -9.41
C TRP A 751 4.56 3.86 -10.40
N GLY A 752 5.58 4.12 -11.21
CA GLY A 752 6.02 3.24 -12.29
C GLY A 752 5.06 3.28 -13.48
N VAL A 753 4.57 4.47 -13.81
CA VAL A 753 3.84 4.73 -15.06
C VAL A 753 4.89 4.88 -16.17
N PRO A 754 4.78 4.15 -17.29
CA PRO A 754 5.87 4.02 -18.24
C PRO A 754 6.08 5.23 -19.15
N GLU A 755 5.14 6.18 -19.20
CA GLU A 755 5.11 7.26 -20.19
C GLU A 755 4.69 8.59 -19.54
N LEU A 756 5.16 9.71 -20.12
CA LEU A 756 4.98 11.06 -19.59
C LEU A 756 4.77 12.07 -20.74
N LYS A 757 3.64 12.79 -20.74
CA LYS A 757 3.28 13.82 -21.74
C LYS A 757 3.15 15.19 -21.06
N VAL A 758 4.16 16.06 -21.15
CA VAL A 758 4.10 17.35 -20.43
C VAL A 758 4.24 18.60 -21.30
N GLY A 759 4.44 18.43 -22.61
CA GLY A 759 4.57 19.50 -23.60
C GLY A 759 5.86 19.39 -24.39
N SER A 760 6.38 20.53 -24.85
CA SER A 760 7.50 20.60 -25.80
C SER A 760 8.84 21.02 -25.18
N PHE A 761 9.86 21.25 -26.01
CA PHE A 761 11.20 21.78 -25.69
C PHE A 761 11.24 23.32 -25.63
N SER A 762 10.21 23.93 -25.06
CA SER A 762 10.21 25.35 -24.75
C SER A 762 9.23 25.65 -23.62
N ARG A 763 9.30 26.88 -23.10
CA ARG A 763 8.53 27.37 -21.95
C ARG A 763 8.95 26.72 -20.61
N SER A 764 9.23 27.56 -19.62
CA SER A 764 9.85 27.11 -18.36
C SER A 764 8.98 26.16 -17.57
N GLU A 765 7.66 26.30 -17.62
CA GLU A 765 6.72 25.42 -16.94
C GLU A 765 6.76 23.97 -17.48
N ARG A 766 7.15 23.79 -18.75
CA ARG A 766 7.32 22.48 -19.40
C ARG A 766 8.69 21.92 -19.10
N MET A 767 9.71 22.75 -19.34
CA MET A 767 11.12 22.41 -19.08
C MET A 767 11.37 22.09 -17.60
N ALA A 768 10.62 22.67 -16.66
CA ALA A 768 10.69 22.32 -15.23
C ALA A 768 10.49 20.81 -15.00
N LYS A 769 9.52 20.20 -15.69
CA LYS A 769 9.23 18.76 -15.57
C LYS A 769 10.30 17.90 -16.24
N TRP A 770 10.76 18.29 -17.43
CA TRP A 770 11.85 17.60 -18.11
C TRP A 770 13.14 17.63 -17.30
N ASN A 771 13.48 18.80 -16.73
CA ASN A 771 14.61 18.95 -15.84
C ASN A 771 14.45 18.12 -14.54
N GLU A 772 13.24 18.01 -14.00
CA GLU A 772 13.01 17.12 -12.85
C GLU A 772 13.23 15.65 -13.21
N GLY A 773 12.80 15.21 -14.40
CA GLY A 773 13.11 13.87 -14.89
C GLY A 773 14.62 13.60 -14.95
N LEU A 774 15.41 14.56 -15.43
CA LEU A 774 16.88 14.47 -15.44
C LEU A 774 17.47 14.38 -14.03
N ARG A 775 16.98 15.18 -13.07
CA ARG A 775 17.42 15.10 -11.66
C ARG A 775 17.10 13.75 -11.03
N ILE A 776 15.93 13.19 -11.35
CA ILE A 776 15.54 11.86 -10.86
C ILE A 776 16.41 10.77 -11.50
N GLU A 777 16.70 10.85 -12.80
CA GLU A 777 17.60 9.93 -13.49
C GLU A 777 19.00 9.94 -12.87
N GLU A 778 19.55 11.12 -12.64
CA GLU A 778 20.82 11.29 -11.92
C GLU A 778 20.78 10.67 -10.52
N ALA A 779 19.72 10.93 -9.75
CA ALA A 779 19.57 10.42 -8.39
C ALA A 779 19.41 8.89 -8.33
N LEU A 780 18.80 8.27 -9.35
CA LEU A 780 18.67 6.83 -9.45
C LEU A 780 20.00 6.16 -9.83
N GLY A 781 20.80 6.80 -10.69
CA GLY A 781 22.08 6.27 -11.16
C GLY A 781 21.98 4.81 -11.63
N SER A 782 22.89 3.95 -11.18
CA SER A 782 22.89 2.52 -11.51
C SER A 782 21.73 1.71 -10.92
N GLN A 783 20.93 2.31 -10.01
CA GLN A 783 19.77 1.66 -9.41
C GLN A 783 18.51 1.77 -10.27
N ALA A 784 18.51 2.58 -11.33
CA ALA A 784 17.38 2.69 -12.27
C ALA A 784 17.05 1.35 -12.94
N GLN A 785 15.77 1.03 -13.08
CA GLN A 785 15.35 -0.02 -14.00
C GLN A 785 15.68 0.37 -15.44
N PRO A 786 15.84 -0.61 -16.36
CA PRO A 786 16.06 -0.32 -17.77
C PRO A 786 14.98 0.61 -18.33
N PHE A 787 15.40 1.63 -19.08
CA PHE A 787 14.50 2.57 -19.74
C PHE A 787 13.54 1.82 -20.68
N PRO A 788 12.21 2.03 -20.57
CA PRO A 788 11.26 1.09 -21.14
C PRO A 788 10.95 1.28 -22.63
N ALA A 789 11.49 2.30 -23.30
CA ALA A 789 11.14 2.70 -24.67
C ALA A 789 11.07 1.55 -25.68
N ARG A 790 12.16 0.78 -25.83
CA ARG A 790 12.21 -0.37 -26.76
C ARG A 790 11.17 -1.44 -26.47
N ARG A 791 10.78 -1.61 -25.20
CA ARG A 791 9.77 -2.61 -24.79
C ARG A 791 8.36 -2.12 -25.09
N LEU A 792 8.10 -0.83 -24.88
CA LEU A 792 6.77 -0.24 -25.08
C LEU A 792 6.36 -0.21 -26.55
N PHE A 793 7.29 0.12 -27.44
CA PHE A 793 7.01 0.32 -28.87
C PHE A 793 7.56 -0.80 -29.76
N LYS A 794 7.76 -1.99 -29.20
CA LYS A 794 8.24 -3.14 -29.97
C LYS A 794 7.17 -3.59 -30.97
N ARG A 795 7.43 -3.36 -32.26
CA ARG A 795 6.58 -3.84 -33.38
C ARG A 795 6.75 -5.33 -33.64
#